data_AF-A0A4Z0PA26-F1
#
_entry.id   AF-A0A4Z0PA26-F1
#
_cell.length_a   1.000
_cell.length_b   1.000
_cell.length_c   1.000
_cell.angle_alpha   90.00
_cell.angle_beta   90.00
_cell.angle_gamma   90.00
#
_symmetry.space_group_name_H-M   'P 1'
#
loop_
_entity.id
_entity.type
_entity.pdbx_description
1 polymer ?
#
loop_
_entity_poly.entity_id
_entity_poly.type
_entity_poly.pdbx_seq_one_letter_code
_entity_poly.pdbx_strand_id
1 'polypeptide(L)'
;MFPFFIHTAFWMRVHLRSLIALLTWSVVGLTNALAQTVPTLEFATGGGPTGSGPSIADQTVTFRNNTDNPTGTTYATYTPTTTATFRLDNQVYTNVTSVPTTNTGASFGGGNNSGGTNATALAIYQTLGSIGGSSNTNFTSANGVNGGISTTTNYGVEVLLSTRALNRTASTSAEYPYADLTVTFNRAVVNPVLHFSGLGGASTTGDGTIGYTTNLSLITTGVSLSKLSGSQELTVSNTAITNSASIFNGTTGQGAASGSVLVTTPSSGITTIKFRISLKGDGQINTWYPATPTTHGGDGWLISVSSTAVTPITGYVFEDINYGGGAGRPITASGTSARPGARVELYTSTGTFVSAVNTDADGQYNFNPVAGSYIVRVVNSTVTSSRPGYVNTLIPIQTYNGTTDDVGGETPTKIDAGAGTTGTTLASLNTATTIAQSQAAVTVATGTTAVGADFGFNFSTVVNTNNSGQGSLRQFINNSNALTNAGLDQVAFNGTPATNTTAIDPAAGTEYAIFMLNDGRTSGTALPGLRLNMTAPAGYSAQTNAFTFSGLAALPTITDSNTAIDGKLQTILTGEGTTPTANNLAGEIILDFNTSNRGGISVTGGNTRIASLNITGAGNVGGGTNGSRALNTTGAVLEDGAAIVFSGAGTNGSIVTDVTGFNNTIASVLLGNGAMGVTLRNNVFRTGRTVAATSTTIAYDGAGVLLSNASGNTINNNNISSNNGFGIELVSASNNIISGNTIGSNGAGTNVTDDAGISITSGNNNLISANTITNNSGDGIVALNGTSGNRFTENSISGNIGLGIDLSANTAATGDDVTLNASGKTATSGANGLLNFPVITQAKVSNNSLIVTGFAPAGSLVEFFIAAADPTSFGEGNTYLFNATEGSSADGDTKTSSYNTSTFVPSFDQGSETNANRFLFVFPLGAQTNLSSAKLTATATVLSTVNNIQVGNTSEFSGNITVVAGPLPVELVSFVAKDAGQDAQLTWRTAQELHNDHFVVERSFDGKSFSAVGQVKGQGTTTLATDYRFTDAQVAAKAAGTVYYRLKQVDTDGTTSFSSVQVVTFVKAGTTISATPNPASSHAALNLGGLAAGSYQVTVRDVTGRLVYQGSATGGLAQELPVGQWPAGLYLIQVNGQAVVKTARLIKE
;
A
#
# COMPACT_ATOMS: atom_id res chain seq x y z
N MET A 1 -69.99 17.18 13.08
CA MET A 1 -70.28 17.67 11.70
C MET A 1 -69.81 16.60 10.73
N PHE A 2 -70.74 15.81 10.18
CA PHE A 2 -70.55 15.03 8.94
C PHE A 2 -70.49 16.00 7.74
N PRO A 3 -70.13 15.63 6.48
CA PRO A 3 -69.59 14.36 5.94
C PRO A 3 -68.42 14.54 4.93
N PHE A 4 -67.75 13.45 4.52
CA PHE A 4 -67.62 13.01 3.11
C PHE A 4 -66.73 11.74 3.03
N PHE A 5 -67.40 10.60 3.19
CA PHE A 5 -66.93 9.30 2.71
C PHE A 5 -67.28 9.16 1.22
N ILE A 6 -66.59 8.26 0.51
CA ILE A 6 -66.78 7.84 -0.89
C ILE A 6 -65.88 8.60 -1.89
N HIS A 7 -64.56 8.32 -1.89
CA HIS A 7 -63.74 8.44 -3.11
C HIS A 7 -62.39 7.67 -3.05
N THR A 8 -62.38 6.40 -2.64
CA THR A 8 -61.18 5.53 -2.84
C THR A 8 -61.47 4.03 -2.97
N ALA A 9 -62.73 3.59 -2.90
CA ALA A 9 -63.09 2.17 -3.04
C ALA A 9 -63.31 1.68 -4.49
N PHE A 10 -63.14 2.54 -5.50
CA PHE A 10 -63.49 2.22 -6.90
C PHE A 10 -62.28 1.83 -7.78
N TRP A 11 -61.05 2.19 -7.40
CA TRP A 11 -59.84 1.83 -8.18
C TRP A 11 -59.18 0.51 -7.76
N MET A 12 -59.60 -0.08 -6.64
CA MET A 12 -59.07 -1.36 -6.15
C MET A 12 -59.88 -2.59 -6.61
N ARG A 13 -60.97 -2.40 -7.37
CA ARG A 13 -61.85 -3.50 -7.83
C ARG A 13 -61.66 -3.91 -9.30
N VAL A 14 -60.92 -3.16 -10.11
CA VAL A 14 -60.66 -3.52 -11.52
C VAL A 14 -59.38 -4.33 -11.68
N HIS A 15 -58.35 -4.12 -10.84
CA HIS A 15 -57.14 -4.95 -10.89
C HIS A 15 -57.23 -6.24 -10.07
N LEU A 16 -58.19 -6.38 -9.16
CA LEU A 16 -58.40 -7.63 -8.43
C LEU A 16 -59.15 -8.70 -9.27
N ARG A 17 -59.92 -8.30 -10.30
CA ARG A 17 -60.64 -9.23 -11.18
C ARG A 17 -59.77 -9.81 -12.30
N SER A 18 -58.77 -9.07 -12.76
CA SER A 18 -57.74 -9.63 -13.66
C SER A 18 -56.73 -10.50 -12.92
N LEU A 19 -56.49 -10.26 -11.63
CA LEU A 19 -55.58 -11.06 -10.81
C LEU A 19 -56.22 -12.36 -10.30
N ILE A 20 -57.54 -12.37 -10.03
CA ILE A 20 -58.27 -13.60 -9.62
C ILE A 20 -58.65 -14.48 -10.82
N ALA A 21 -58.80 -13.91 -12.02
CA ALA A 21 -58.96 -14.69 -13.26
C ALA A 21 -57.65 -15.36 -13.73
N LEU A 22 -56.47 -14.81 -13.39
CA LEU A 22 -55.18 -15.50 -13.56
C LEU A 22 -54.85 -16.51 -12.45
N LEU A 23 -55.46 -16.37 -11.26
CA LEU A 23 -55.26 -17.31 -10.13
C LEU A 23 -56.21 -18.51 -10.09
N THR A 24 -57.24 -18.54 -10.95
CA THR A 24 -58.19 -19.67 -11.04
C THR A 24 -58.06 -20.49 -12.32
N TRP A 25 -57.04 -20.21 -13.13
CA TRP A 25 -56.62 -20.98 -14.30
C TRP A 25 -55.20 -21.58 -14.15
N SER A 26 -54.75 -21.77 -12.92
CA SER A 26 -53.44 -22.40 -12.62
C SER A 26 -53.48 -23.47 -11.53
N VAL A 27 -54.66 -23.79 -10.99
CA VAL A 27 -54.84 -24.84 -9.95
C VAL A 27 -55.63 -26.06 -10.47
N VAL A 28 -56.02 -26.08 -11.75
CA VAL A 28 -56.53 -27.28 -12.42
C VAL A 28 -55.91 -27.35 -13.81
N GLY A 29 -54.89 -28.18 -13.96
CA GLY A 29 -54.24 -28.41 -15.26
C GLY A 29 -52.74 -28.10 -15.32
N LEU A 30 -51.96 -28.51 -14.32
CA LEU A 30 -50.52 -28.72 -14.47
C LEU A 30 -50.18 -30.08 -13.85
N THR A 31 -50.61 -31.15 -14.52
CA THR A 31 -49.80 -32.37 -14.52
C THR A 31 -48.47 -31.96 -15.12
N ASN A 32 -47.39 -31.97 -14.31
CA ASN A 32 -46.02 -31.81 -14.80
C ASN A 32 -45.73 -32.93 -15.80
N ALA A 33 -46.08 -32.71 -17.07
CA ALA A 33 -45.43 -33.37 -18.18
C ALA A 33 -44.06 -32.68 -18.31
N LEU A 34 -43.09 -33.16 -17.52
CA LEU A 34 -41.69 -32.91 -17.79
C LEU A 34 -41.39 -33.50 -19.18
N ALA A 35 -41.42 -32.68 -20.22
CA ALA A 35 -40.78 -33.03 -21.48
C ALA A 35 -39.27 -32.97 -21.25
N GLN A 36 -38.55 -34.09 -21.41
CA GLN A 36 -37.13 -34.24 -21.03
C GLN A 36 -36.29 -34.77 -22.19
N THR A 37 -35.34 -33.96 -22.67
CA THR A 37 -34.37 -34.30 -23.73
C THR A 37 -33.14 -35.11 -23.22
N VAL A 38 -33.28 -35.92 -22.16
CA VAL A 38 -32.14 -36.36 -21.31
C VAL A 38 -31.69 -37.81 -21.61
N PRO A 39 -30.37 -38.10 -21.58
CA PRO A 39 -29.85 -39.46 -21.59
C PRO A 39 -30.33 -40.28 -20.37
N THR A 40 -30.86 -41.46 -20.61
CA THR A 40 -31.31 -42.38 -19.57
C THR A 40 -30.27 -43.47 -19.33
N LEU A 41 -30.10 -43.88 -18.08
CA LEU A 41 -29.34 -45.08 -17.76
C LEU A 41 -30.25 -46.28 -17.98
N GLU A 42 -29.93 -47.14 -18.95
CA GLU A 42 -30.77 -48.26 -19.38
C GLU A 42 -29.97 -49.56 -19.50
N PHE A 43 -30.69 -50.67 -19.56
CA PHE A 43 -30.14 -51.99 -19.83
C PHE A 43 -30.09 -52.22 -21.34
N ALA A 44 -28.88 -52.26 -21.89
CA ALA A 44 -28.65 -52.41 -23.32
C ALA A 44 -27.60 -53.48 -23.62
N THR A 45 -27.48 -53.81 -24.90
CA THR A 45 -26.49 -54.79 -25.36
C THR A 45 -25.06 -54.46 -24.87
N GLY A 46 -24.31 -55.51 -24.51
CA GLY A 46 -22.95 -55.42 -23.97
C GLY A 46 -22.85 -55.01 -22.49
N GLY A 47 -23.97 -54.71 -21.81
CA GLY A 47 -23.99 -54.37 -20.37
C GLY A 47 -24.35 -55.53 -19.42
N GLY A 48 -24.98 -56.60 -19.92
CA GLY A 48 -25.49 -57.71 -19.10
C GLY A 48 -24.67 -59.01 -19.16
N PRO A 49 -25.10 -60.06 -18.45
CA PRO A 49 -24.42 -61.35 -18.41
C PRO A 49 -24.44 -62.06 -19.77
N THR A 50 -23.34 -62.72 -20.12
CA THR A 50 -23.25 -63.57 -21.31
C THR A 50 -23.50 -65.02 -20.91
N GLY A 51 -24.60 -65.63 -21.36
CA GLY A 51 -24.92 -67.02 -21.06
C GLY A 51 -26.39 -67.37 -21.22
N SER A 52 -26.68 -68.66 -21.10
CA SER A 52 -28.04 -69.21 -21.11
C SER A 52 -28.34 -69.93 -19.80
N GLY A 53 -29.60 -69.89 -19.37
CA GLY A 53 -30.07 -70.62 -18.20
C GLY A 53 -30.53 -72.04 -18.55
N PRO A 54 -31.32 -72.69 -17.67
CA PRO A 54 -31.74 -72.22 -16.35
C PRO A 54 -30.58 -72.05 -15.35
N SER A 55 -30.52 -70.92 -14.64
CA SER A 55 -29.49 -70.60 -13.65
C SER A 55 -30.10 -69.97 -12.39
N ILE A 56 -29.45 -70.17 -11.24
CA ILE A 56 -29.77 -69.45 -9.98
C ILE A 56 -28.63 -68.54 -9.53
N ALA A 57 -27.56 -68.42 -10.33
CA ALA A 57 -26.49 -67.49 -10.05
C ALA A 57 -27.00 -66.05 -10.15
N ASP A 58 -26.37 -65.15 -9.39
CA ASP A 58 -26.66 -63.72 -9.46
C ASP A 58 -26.40 -63.17 -10.86
N GLN A 59 -27.32 -62.37 -11.38
CA GLN A 59 -27.23 -61.77 -12.71
C GLN A 59 -26.94 -60.29 -12.58
N THR A 60 -25.72 -59.86 -12.90
CA THR A 60 -25.33 -58.44 -12.83
C THR A 60 -25.41 -57.79 -14.20
N VAL A 61 -26.14 -56.68 -14.28
CA VAL A 61 -26.25 -55.83 -15.46
C VAL A 61 -25.66 -54.46 -15.15
N THR A 62 -24.76 -54.00 -16.00
CA THR A 62 -24.17 -52.66 -15.99
C THR A 62 -25.06 -51.72 -16.79
N PHE A 63 -25.48 -50.62 -16.16
CA PHE A 63 -26.25 -49.58 -16.83
C PHE A 63 -25.40 -48.90 -17.91
N ARG A 64 -26.04 -48.57 -19.03
CA ARG A 64 -25.45 -47.80 -20.11
C ARG A 64 -26.21 -46.51 -20.32
N ASN A 65 -25.51 -45.47 -20.74
CA ASN A 65 -26.12 -44.18 -21.03
C ASN A 65 -26.74 -44.20 -22.44
N ASN A 66 -28.06 -44.25 -22.54
CA ASN A 66 -28.79 -44.16 -23.81
C ASN A 66 -28.85 -42.70 -24.26
N THR A 67 -28.10 -42.36 -25.30
CA THR A 67 -27.94 -40.98 -25.78
C THR A 67 -28.98 -40.56 -26.82
N ASP A 68 -29.83 -41.48 -27.30
CA ASP A 68 -30.81 -41.25 -28.37
C ASP A 68 -32.22 -41.80 -28.04
N ASN A 69 -32.61 -41.78 -26.76
CA ASN A 69 -33.95 -42.11 -26.29
C ASN A 69 -35.03 -41.22 -26.99
N PRO A 70 -36.19 -41.73 -27.47
CA PRO A 70 -36.80 -43.06 -27.33
C PRO A 70 -36.33 -44.14 -28.31
N THR A 71 -35.51 -43.79 -29.32
CA THR A 71 -35.11 -44.75 -30.37
C THR A 71 -34.19 -45.86 -29.82
N GLY A 72 -33.31 -45.50 -28.87
CA GLY A 72 -32.51 -46.44 -28.10
C GLY A 72 -31.55 -47.26 -28.96
N THR A 73 -30.84 -46.61 -29.87
CA THR A 73 -29.86 -47.27 -30.74
C THR A 73 -28.41 -46.92 -30.38
N THR A 74 -28.18 -45.89 -29.57
CA THR A 74 -26.84 -45.36 -29.26
C THR A 74 -26.59 -45.32 -27.76
N TYR A 75 -25.64 -46.16 -27.31
CA TYR A 75 -25.31 -46.34 -25.89
C TYR A 75 -23.85 -46.03 -25.58
N ALA A 76 -23.60 -45.19 -24.58
CA ALA A 76 -22.29 -44.85 -24.06
C ALA A 76 -22.03 -45.49 -22.68
N THR A 77 -20.75 -45.57 -22.29
CA THR A 77 -20.36 -45.95 -20.92
C THR A 77 -20.78 -44.85 -19.94
N TYR A 78 -21.30 -45.23 -18.77
CA TYR A 78 -21.63 -44.29 -17.71
C TYR A 78 -20.56 -44.28 -16.61
N THR A 79 -20.16 -43.09 -16.15
CA THR A 79 -19.19 -42.92 -15.06
C THR A 79 -19.78 -41.99 -14.01
N PRO A 80 -19.80 -42.38 -12.72
CA PRO A 80 -19.27 -43.63 -12.18
C PRO A 80 -20.14 -44.84 -12.54
N THR A 81 -19.51 -46.01 -12.73
CA THR A 81 -20.21 -47.24 -13.14
C THR A 81 -21.36 -47.58 -12.19
N THR A 82 -22.56 -47.75 -12.74
CA THR A 82 -23.75 -48.22 -12.02
C THR A 82 -24.11 -49.63 -12.48
N THR A 83 -24.33 -50.55 -11.56
CA THR A 83 -24.75 -51.94 -11.84
C THR A 83 -25.99 -52.30 -11.03
N ALA A 84 -26.84 -53.17 -11.57
CA ALA A 84 -27.92 -53.85 -10.85
C ALA A 84 -27.70 -55.36 -10.88
N THR A 85 -27.67 -55.97 -9.70
CA THR A 85 -27.56 -57.42 -9.52
C THR A 85 -28.91 -58.00 -9.15
N PHE A 86 -29.41 -58.91 -9.97
CA PHE A 86 -30.64 -59.66 -9.75
C PHE A 86 -30.31 -60.99 -9.09
N ARG A 87 -30.99 -61.27 -8.00
CA ARG A 87 -30.81 -62.48 -7.21
C ARG A 87 -32.16 -63.09 -6.84
N LEU A 88 -32.23 -64.42 -6.94
CA LEU A 88 -33.38 -65.19 -6.47
C LEU A 88 -33.05 -65.77 -5.09
N ASP A 89 -33.69 -65.22 -4.07
CA ASP A 89 -33.58 -65.66 -2.67
C ASP A 89 -34.84 -66.39 -2.22
N ASN A 90 -34.79 -67.05 -1.06
CA ASN A 90 -35.98 -67.64 -0.42
C ASN A 90 -36.81 -68.53 -1.36
N GLN A 91 -36.14 -69.35 -2.17
CA GLN A 91 -36.78 -70.32 -3.07
C GLN A 91 -37.68 -71.27 -2.26
N VAL A 92 -38.99 -71.18 -2.47
CA VAL A 92 -40.01 -71.96 -1.75
C VAL A 92 -39.99 -73.42 -2.19
N TYR A 93 -39.75 -73.66 -3.48
CA TYR A 93 -39.70 -74.99 -4.06
C TYR A 93 -38.25 -75.38 -4.36
N THR A 94 -37.71 -76.31 -3.58
CA THR A 94 -36.37 -76.89 -3.74
C THR A 94 -36.48 -78.40 -3.92
N ASN A 95 -35.47 -79.05 -4.51
CA ASN A 95 -35.50 -80.50 -4.83
C ASN A 95 -36.51 -80.89 -5.91
N VAL A 96 -36.80 -79.97 -6.84
CA VAL A 96 -37.66 -80.24 -7.99
C VAL A 96 -36.82 -81.00 -9.02
N THR A 97 -36.92 -82.33 -9.02
CA THR A 97 -36.13 -83.22 -9.89
C THR A 97 -36.70 -83.36 -11.30
N SER A 98 -37.97 -82.96 -11.50
CA SER A 98 -38.65 -83.03 -12.79
C SER A 98 -38.42 -81.79 -13.66
N VAL A 99 -37.95 -80.66 -13.09
CA VAL A 99 -37.60 -79.33 -13.66
C VAL A 99 -36.95 -78.45 -12.58
N PRO A 100 -36.26 -77.32 -12.85
CA PRO A 100 -35.25 -76.98 -13.86
C PRO A 100 -33.93 -77.61 -13.46
N THR A 101 -32.96 -77.62 -14.36
CA THR A 101 -31.60 -78.15 -14.10
C THR A 101 -30.90 -77.53 -12.88
N THR A 102 -31.48 -76.50 -12.27
CA THR A 102 -31.07 -75.80 -11.04
C THR A 102 -31.64 -76.37 -9.74
N ASN A 103 -32.58 -77.33 -9.79
CA ASN A 103 -33.23 -77.95 -8.63
C ASN A 103 -34.13 -76.99 -7.80
N THR A 104 -34.65 -75.91 -8.41
CA THR A 104 -35.44 -74.83 -7.76
C THR A 104 -36.66 -74.41 -8.58
N GLY A 105 -37.73 -73.90 -7.96
CA GLY A 105 -38.95 -73.50 -8.68
C GLY A 105 -38.84 -72.26 -9.57
N ALA A 106 -37.95 -71.32 -9.21
CA ALA A 106 -37.63 -70.15 -10.03
C ALA A 106 -36.17 -70.21 -10.52
N SER A 107 -35.92 -69.70 -11.72
CA SER A 107 -34.58 -69.64 -12.33
C SER A 107 -34.49 -68.51 -13.35
N PHE A 108 -33.27 -68.05 -13.66
CA PHE A 108 -32.98 -67.15 -14.78
C PHE A 108 -32.66 -67.92 -16.06
N GLY A 109 -33.08 -67.43 -17.23
CA GLY A 109 -32.79 -67.98 -18.56
C GLY A 109 -33.46 -69.32 -18.88
N GLY A 110 -34.66 -69.59 -18.39
CA GLY A 110 -35.40 -70.84 -18.62
C GLY A 110 -36.62 -70.67 -19.52
N GLY A 111 -36.78 -71.49 -20.56
CA GLY A 111 -37.89 -71.40 -21.50
C GLY A 111 -38.86 -72.57 -21.44
N ASN A 112 -40.13 -72.29 -21.76
CA ASN A 112 -41.14 -73.31 -22.01
C ASN A 112 -40.82 -74.11 -23.28
N ASN A 113 -41.25 -75.38 -23.34
CA ASN A 113 -41.12 -76.18 -24.55
C ASN A 113 -42.25 -77.19 -24.71
N SER A 114 -42.40 -77.64 -25.94
CA SER A 114 -43.39 -78.63 -26.37
C SER A 114 -42.86 -80.07 -26.39
N GLY A 115 -41.62 -80.31 -25.93
CA GLY A 115 -40.94 -81.59 -26.05
C GLY A 115 -39.95 -81.85 -24.90
N GLY A 116 -40.46 -82.35 -23.77
CA GLY A 116 -39.68 -82.77 -22.62
C GLY A 116 -40.23 -82.26 -21.28
N THR A 117 -39.70 -82.78 -20.17
CA THR A 117 -40.04 -82.31 -18.82
C THR A 117 -39.24 -81.09 -18.40
N ASN A 118 -37.98 -80.98 -18.83
CA ASN A 118 -37.05 -79.92 -18.43
C ASN A 118 -37.33 -78.62 -19.18
N ALA A 119 -37.07 -77.46 -18.55
CA ALA A 119 -37.07 -76.17 -19.24
C ALA A 119 -35.98 -76.13 -20.33
N THR A 120 -36.29 -75.48 -21.46
CA THR A 120 -35.27 -75.19 -22.49
C THR A 120 -34.34 -74.09 -22.02
N ALA A 121 -33.07 -74.11 -22.47
CA ALA A 121 -32.15 -73.02 -22.20
C ALA A 121 -32.52 -71.79 -23.02
N LEU A 122 -32.74 -70.65 -22.37
CA LEU A 122 -32.88 -69.33 -22.99
C LEU A 122 -31.70 -68.45 -22.60
N ALA A 123 -31.38 -67.46 -23.44
CA ALA A 123 -30.46 -66.41 -23.07
C ALA A 123 -30.97 -65.70 -21.81
N ILE A 124 -30.12 -65.59 -20.78
CA ILE A 124 -30.50 -64.93 -19.52
C ILE A 124 -30.77 -63.44 -19.76
N TYR A 125 -30.03 -62.83 -20.69
CA TYR A 125 -30.14 -61.43 -21.04
C TYR A 125 -30.55 -61.29 -22.50
N GLN A 126 -31.78 -60.83 -22.74
CA GLN A 126 -32.39 -60.77 -24.08
C GLN A 126 -33.23 -59.51 -24.26
N THR A 127 -33.55 -59.17 -25.50
CA THR A 127 -34.30 -57.96 -25.86
C THR A 127 -35.69 -57.97 -25.23
N LEU A 128 -36.19 -56.84 -24.73
CA LEU A 128 -37.48 -56.73 -24.04
C LEU A 128 -38.67 -57.30 -24.84
N GLY A 129 -38.63 -57.25 -26.18
CA GLY A 129 -39.67 -57.81 -27.05
C GLY A 129 -39.64 -59.34 -27.22
N SER A 130 -38.61 -60.04 -26.72
CA SER A 130 -38.44 -61.48 -27.00
C SER A 130 -39.43 -62.38 -26.24
N ILE A 131 -39.99 -61.89 -25.12
CA ILE A 131 -41.06 -62.55 -24.38
C ILE A 131 -42.28 -61.62 -24.31
N GLY A 132 -43.46 -62.15 -24.62
CA GLY A 132 -44.73 -61.42 -24.67
C GLY A 132 -45.00 -60.71 -26.00
N GLY A 133 -43.98 -60.45 -26.83
CA GLY A 133 -44.12 -59.67 -28.06
C GLY A 133 -44.52 -58.22 -27.77
N SER A 134 -44.04 -57.66 -26.66
CA SER A 134 -44.35 -56.29 -26.25
C SER A 134 -43.87 -55.27 -27.29
N SER A 135 -44.62 -54.19 -27.41
CA SER A 135 -44.31 -53.06 -28.30
C SER A 135 -43.62 -51.95 -27.51
N ASN A 136 -42.89 -51.07 -28.21
CA ASN A 136 -42.23 -49.93 -27.56
C ASN A 136 -43.23 -49.10 -26.74
N THR A 137 -44.45 -48.91 -27.26
CA THR A 137 -45.54 -48.15 -26.60
C THR A 137 -46.03 -48.74 -25.28
N ASN A 138 -45.69 -50.00 -24.95
CA ASN A 138 -45.98 -50.56 -23.63
C ASN A 138 -45.06 -49.97 -22.55
N PHE A 139 -43.87 -49.49 -22.91
CA PHE A 139 -42.88 -48.99 -21.96
C PHE A 139 -42.82 -47.47 -21.91
N THR A 140 -42.39 -46.93 -20.77
CA THR A 140 -42.16 -45.51 -20.56
C THR A 140 -40.68 -45.25 -20.77
N SER A 141 -40.36 -44.34 -21.68
CA SER A 141 -39.08 -43.65 -21.75
C SER A 141 -39.24 -42.24 -21.16
N ALA A 142 -38.14 -41.51 -21.00
CA ALA A 142 -38.16 -40.15 -20.41
C ALA A 142 -39.00 -39.12 -21.20
N ASN A 143 -39.59 -39.46 -22.36
CA ASN A 143 -40.45 -38.60 -23.20
C ASN A 143 -41.83 -39.21 -23.51
N GLY A 144 -42.71 -39.27 -22.51
CA GLY A 144 -44.18 -39.20 -22.65
C GLY A 144 -44.87 -39.92 -23.84
N VAL A 145 -45.55 -41.01 -23.52
CA VAL A 145 -46.85 -41.48 -24.07
C VAL A 145 -47.02 -41.77 -25.58
N ASN A 146 -46.06 -41.48 -26.46
CA ASN A 146 -46.11 -41.94 -27.86
C ASN A 146 -44.71 -42.32 -28.36
N GLY A 147 -44.21 -43.50 -27.93
CA GLY A 147 -42.99 -44.10 -28.51
C GLY A 147 -42.19 -45.03 -27.59
N GLY A 148 -42.25 -44.84 -26.26
CA GLY A 148 -41.67 -45.73 -25.23
C GLY A 148 -40.19 -46.09 -25.35
N ILE A 149 -39.76 -47.22 -24.77
CA ILE A 149 -38.39 -47.77 -24.89
C ILE A 149 -38.35 -48.77 -26.04
N SER A 150 -37.31 -48.74 -26.87
CA SER A 150 -37.14 -49.73 -27.95
C SER A 150 -36.99 -51.15 -27.41
N THR A 151 -37.98 -51.99 -27.69
CA THR A 151 -38.04 -53.39 -27.26
C THR A 151 -37.06 -54.31 -27.99
N THR A 152 -36.46 -53.83 -29.08
CA THR A 152 -35.51 -54.59 -29.92
C THR A 152 -34.04 -54.32 -29.58
N THR A 153 -33.76 -53.24 -28.84
CA THR A 153 -32.39 -52.82 -28.52
C THR A 153 -32.13 -52.68 -27.02
N ASN A 154 -33.20 -52.61 -26.21
CA ASN A 154 -33.13 -52.69 -24.75
C ASN A 154 -33.38 -54.10 -24.27
N TYR A 155 -32.66 -54.48 -23.22
CA TYR A 155 -32.57 -55.84 -22.74
C TYR A 155 -33.15 -55.96 -21.33
N GLY A 156 -33.63 -57.15 -21.01
CA GLY A 156 -34.04 -57.55 -19.67
C GLY A 156 -33.42 -58.89 -19.27
N VAL A 157 -33.41 -59.14 -17.97
CA VAL A 157 -33.08 -60.44 -17.39
C VAL A 157 -34.33 -61.30 -17.42
N GLU A 158 -34.21 -62.49 -18.01
CA GLU A 158 -35.29 -63.49 -18.06
C GLU A 158 -35.43 -64.19 -16.71
N VAL A 159 -36.67 -64.32 -16.25
CA VAL A 159 -37.06 -65.04 -15.04
C VAL A 159 -38.16 -66.03 -15.41
N LEU A 160 -37.95 -67.31 -15.08
CA LEU A 160 -38.92 -68.38 -15.21
C LEU A 160 -39.44 -68.82 -13.85
N LEU A 161 -40.77 -68.90 -13.72
CA LEU A 161 -41.45 -69.67 -12.66
C LEU A 161 -42.07 -70.93 -13.26
N SER A 162 -41.48 -72.08 -12.98
CA SER A 162 -41.90 -73.37 -13.54
C SER A 162 -43.17 -73.90 -12.88
N THR A 163 -44.23 -74.19 -13.64
CA THR A 163 -45.45 -74.81 -13.08
C THR A 163 -45.20 -76.20 -12.52
N ARG A 164 -44.11 -76.86 -12.91
CA ARG A 164 -43.77 -78.21 -12.43
C ARG A 164 -43.18 -78.24 -11.04
N ALA A 165 -42.89 -77.08 -10.45
CA ALA A 165 -42.61 -76.97 -9.03
C ALA A 165 -43.87 -77.20 -8.17
N LEU A 166 -45.07 -77.02 -8.74
CA LEU A 166 -46.34 -77.21 -8.04
C LEU A 166 -46.77 -78.68 -8.06
N ASN A 167 -47.50 -79.09 -7.03
CA ASN A 167 -48.15 -80.40 -7.01
C ASN A 167 -49.33 -80.41 -7.99
N ARG A 168 -49.57 -81.54 -8.68
CA ARG A 168 -50.75 -81.75 -9.54
C ARG A 168 -52.08 -81.43 -8.86
N THR A 169 -52.18 -81.65 -7.55
CA THR A 169 -53.40 -81.42 -6.75
C THR A 169 -53.53 -79.97 -6.27
N ALA A 170 -52.52 -79.13 -6.52
CA ALA A 170 -52.59 -77.71 -6.20
C ALA A 170 -53.67 -77.04 -7.06
N SER A 171 -54.50 -76.20 -6.45
CA SER A 171 -55.55 -75.46 -7.14
C SER A 171 -54.95 -74.53 -8.19
N THR A 172 -55.43 -74.63 -9.41
CA THR A 172 -55.03 -73.75 -10.53
C THR A 172 -55.66 -72.36 -10.43
N SER A 173 -56.58 -72.11 -9.50
CA SER A 173 -57.13 -70.78 -9.21
C SER A 173 -56.39 -70.05 -8.08
N ALA A 174 -55.48 -70.74 -7.37
CA ALA A 174 -54.72 -70.18 -6.26
C ALA A 174 -53.40 -69.54 -6.73
N GLU A 175 -52.86 -68.68 -5.87
CA GLU A 175 -51.56 -68.02 -6.07
C GLU A 175 -50.51 -68.61 -5.13
N TYR A 176 -49.34 -68.94 -5.67
CA TYR A 176 -48.29 -69.67 -4.98
C TYR A 176 -46.99 -68.85 -4.95
N PRO A 177 -46.40 -68.55 -3.78
CA PRO A 177 -45.12 -67.85 -3.71
C PRO A 177 -43.97 -68.77 -4.15
N TYR A 178 -43.01 -68.24 -4.93
CA TYR A 178 -41.90 -69.02 -5.50
C TYR A 178 -40.54 -68.64 -4.94
N ALA A 179 -40.25 -67.35 -4.91
CA ALA A 179 -38.98 -66.80 -4.46
C ALA A 179 -39.15 -65.34 -4.05
N ASP A 180 -38.12 -64.78 -3.44
CA ASP A 180 -37.95 -63.34 -3.40
C ASP A 180 -36.96 -62.93 -4.51
N LEU A 181 -37.37 -62.03 -5.40
CA LEU A 181 -36.49 -61.38 -6.37
C LEU A 181 -35.90 -60.12 -5.75
N THR A 182 -34.59 -60.12 -5.54
CA THR A 182 -33.82 -58.99 -5.02
C THR A 182 -33.06 -58.31 -6.16
N VAL A 183 -33.21 -57.00 -6.31
CA VAL A 183 -32.44 -56.14 -7.21
C VAL A 183 -31.54 -55.25 -6.35
N THR A 184 -30.22 -55.44 -6.43
CA THR A 184 -29.23 -54.67 -5.65
C THR A 184 -28.39 -53.78 -6.56
N PHE A 185 -28.33 -52.49 -6.26
CA PHE A 185 -27.50 -51.52 -6.95
C PHE A 185 -26.15 -51.34 -6.23
N ASN A 186 -25.05 -51.19 -6.97
CA ASN A 186 -23.72 -50.94 -6.39
C ASN A 186 -23.57 -49.52 -5.78
N ARG A 187 -24.57 -48.67 -5.97
CA ARG A 187 -24.71 -47.33 -5.40
C ARG A 187 -26.18 -46.95 -5.29
N ALA A 188 -26.50 -45.92 -4.53
CA ALA A 188 -27.87 -45.44 -4.42
C ALA A 188 -28.39 -44.94 -5.78
N VAL A 189 -29.59 -45.39 -6.17
CA VAL A 189 -30.33 -44.91 -7.33
C VAL A 189 -31.65 -44.30 -6.87
N VAL A 190 -32.07 -43.24 -7.55
CA VAL A 190 -33.28 -42.49 -7.19
C VAL A 190 -34.33 -42.71 -8.25
N ASN A 191 -35.55 -43.01 -7.79
CA ASN A 191 -36.71 -43.19 -8.65
C ASN A 191 -36.47 -44.14 -9.85
N PRO A 192 -35.88 -45.34 -9.65
CA PRO A 192 -35.67 -46.26 -10.76
C PRO A 192 -37.02 -46.71 -11.35
N VAL A 193 -37.04 -46.91 -12.66
CA VAL A 193 -38.20 -47.45 -13.38
C VAL A 193 -37.93 -48.90 -13.70
N LEU A 194 -38.83 -49.78 -13.23
CA LEU A 194 -38.80 -51.20 -13.53
C LEU A 194 -39.66 -51.47 -14.76
N HIS A 195 -39.10 -52.16 -15.75
CA HIS A 195 -39.77 -52.54 -16.98
C HIS A 195 -40.00 -54.05 -16.98
N PHE A 196 -41.25 -54.45 -17.18
CA PHE A 196 -41.67 -55.85 -17.20
C PHE A 196 -42.21 -56.22 -18.57
N SER A 197 -41.74 -57.32 -19.15
CA SER A 197 -42.30 -57.86 -20.40
C SER A 197 -42.79 -59.30 -20.22
N GLY A 198 -43.97 -59.59 -20.75
CA GLY A 198 -44.52 -60.93 -20.82
C GLY A 198 -44.88 -61.58 -19.48
N LEU A 199 -45.40 -60.83 -18.50
CA LEU A 199 -45.98 -61.44 -17.28
C LEU A 199 -47.27 -62.18 -17.66
N GLY A 200 -47.17 -63.46 -17.98
CA GLY A 200 -48.26 -64.27 -18.50
C GLY A 200 -47.76 -65.32 -19.49
N GLY A 201 -48.34 -66.51 -19.40
CA GLY A 201 -48.08 -67.62 -20.29
C GLY A 201 -49.24 -68.61 -20.30
N ALA A 202 -49.17 -69.58 -21.19
CA ALA A 202 -50.11 -70.69 -21.21
C ALA A 202 -49.42 -71.97 -21.65
N SER A 203 -49.90 -73.10 -21.15
CA SER A 203 -49.50 -74.41 -21.62
C SER A 203 -50.72 -75.25 -21.93
N THR A 204 -50.75 -75.85 -23.11
CA THR A 204 -51.75 -76.88 -23.43
C THR A 204 -51.36 -78.19 -22.76
N THR A 205 -52.32 -78.77 -22.04
CA THR A 205 -52.22 -80.08 -21.41
C THR A 205 -53.18 -81.05 -22.09
N GLY A 206 -53.08 -82.35 -21.78
CA GLY A 206 -54.06 -83.34 -22.23
C GLY A 206 -55.49 -83.06 -21.74
N ASP A 207 -55.65 -82.27 -20.67
CA ASP A 207 -56.93 -81.95 -20.02
C ASP A 207 -57.47 -80.56 -20.43
N GLY A 208 -56.76 -79.81 -21.29
CA GLY A 208 -57.10 -78.44 -21.70
C GLY A 208 -55.92 -77.47 -21.56
N THR A 209 -56.13 -76.19 -21.84
CA THR A 209 -55.09 -75.15 -21.71
C THR A 209 -55.21 -74.47 -20.35
N ILE A 210 -54.09 -74.38 -19.63
CA ILE A 210 -53.97 -73.59 -18.42
C ILE A 210 -53.16 -72.32 -18.72
N GLY A 211 -53.75 -71.16 -18.41
CA GLY A 211 -53.05 -69.89 -18.36
C GLY A 211 -52.46 -69.66 -16.97
N TYR A 212 -51.31 -69.00 -16.91
CA TYR A 212 -50.66 -68.62 -15.66
C TYR A 212 -49.93 -67.27 -15.81
N THR A 213 -49.69 -66.59 -14.70
CA THR A 213 -48.98 -65.31 -14.64
C THR A 213 -48.17 -65.21 -13.35
N THR A 214 -47.10 -64.43 -13.41
CA THR A 214 -46.32 -64.02 -12.24
C THR A 214 -46.87 -62.71 -11.69
N ASN A 215 -47.09 -62.68 -10.38
CA ASN A 215 -47.40 -61.48 -9.61
C ASN A 215 -46.21 -61.15 -8.70
N LEU A 216 -46.00 -59.86 -8.43
CA LEU A 216 -44.92 -59.36 -7.58
C LEU A 216 -45.49 -58.55 -6.42
N SER A 217 -45.17 -58.92 -5.20
CA SER A 217 -45.51 -58.17 -3.98
C SER A 217 -44.27 -57.48 -3.41
N LEU A 218 -44.30 -56.17 -3.22
CA LEU A 218 -43.19 -55.37 -2.72
C LEU A 218 -42.88 -55.73 -1.25
N ILE A 219 -41.61 -56.05 -0.97
CA ILE A 219 -41.09 -56.31 0.38
C ILE A 219 -40.33 -55.09 0.93
N THR A 220 -39.63 -54.35 0.06
CA THR A 220 -38.86 -53.17 0.49
C THR A 220 -39.74 -52.11 1.13
N THR A 221 -39.38 -51.66 2.33
CA THR A 221 -40.06 -50.57 3.04
C THR A 221 -39.52 -49.21 2.62
N GLY A 222 -40.32 -48.15 2.80
CA GLY A 222 -39.90 -46.78 2.48
C GLY A 222 -39.90 -46.42 0.99
N VAL A 223 -40.44 -47.30 0.14
CA VAL A 223 -40.68 -47.05 -1.29
C VAL A 223 -42.13 -47.35 -1.66
N SER A 224 -42.62 -46.80 -2.77
CA SER A 224 -43.95 -47.10 -3.31
C SER A 224 -43.91 -47.29 -4.83
N LEU A 225 -44.86 -48.05 -5.37
CA LEU A 225 -44.95 -48.33 -6.80
C LEU A 225 -46.07 -47.52 -7.47
N SER A 226 -45.87 -47.11 -8.71
CA SER A 226 -46.94 -46.56 -9.55
C SER A 226 -46.78 -46.95 -11.01
N LYS A 227 -47.90 -47.21 -11.70
CA LYS A 227 -47.90 -47.51 -13.14
C LYS A 227 -47.55 -46.24 -13.92
N LEU A 228 -46.51 -46.30 -14.75
CA LEU A 228 -46.21 -45.24 -15.72
C LEU A 228 -46.85 -45.53 -17.08
N SER A 229 -46.68 -46.75 -17.58
CA SER A 229 -47.26 -47.24 -18.84
C SER A 229 -47.44 -48.75 -18.80
N GLY A 230 -48.18 -49.31 -19.75
CA GLY A 230 -48.27 -50.75 -19.93
C GLY A 230 -49.47 -51.17 -20.74
N SER A 231 -49.56 -52.47 -21.01
CA SER A 231 -50.77 -53.08 -21.55
C SER A 231 -51.95 -52.91 -20.59
N GLN A 232 -53.16 -53.21 -21.08
CA GLN A 232 -54.40 -53.09 -20.30
C GLN A 232 -54.43 -54.07 -19.11
N GLU A 233 -53.72 -55.19 -19.21
CA GLU A 233 -53.63 -56.24 -18.19
C GLU A 233 -52.72 -55.87 -17.02
N LEU A 234 -51.75 -54.96 -17.24
CA LEU A 234 -50.83 -54.57 -16.17
C LEU A 234 -51.52 -53.71 -15.11
N THR A 235 -51.61 -54.22 -13.89
CA THR A 235 -52.14 -53.50 -12.73
C THR A 235 -51.02 -53.26 -11.72
N VAL A 236 -50.93 -52.03 -11.19
CA VAL A 236 -49.93 -51.66 -10.19
C VAL A 236 -50.63 -50.93 -9.06
N SER A 237 -50.46 -51.43 -7.84
CA SER A 237 -50.79 -50.72 -6.60
C SER A 237 -49.49 -50.23 -5.95
N ASN A 238 -49.59 -49.44 -4.86
CA ASN A 238 -48.40 -48.98 -4.14
C ASN A 238 -47.47 -50.11 -3.63
N THR A 239 -47.97 -51.35 -3.55
CA THR A 239 -47.28 -52.50 -2.96
C THR A 239 -47.28 -53.76 -3.83
N ALA A 240 -47.88 -53.75 -5.02
CA ALA A 240 -47.94 -54.94 -5.87
C ALA A 240 -48.00 -54.62 -7.36
N ILE A 241 -47.46 -55.54 -8.17
CA ILE A 241 -47.55 -55.56 -9.64
C ILE A 241 -48.22 -56.88 -10.01
N THR A 242 -49.37 -56.79 -10.68
CA THR A 242 -50.20 -57.95 -11.00
C THR A 242 -50.72 -57.90 -12.44
N ASN A 243 -51.12 -59.06 -12.94
CA ASN A 243 -51.84 -59.19 -14.21
C ASN A 243 -53.36 -59.36 -13.92
N SER A 244 -54.18 -58.49 -14.47
CA SER A 244 -55.64 -58.45 -14.26
C SER A 244 -56.46 -59.20 -15.33
N ALA A 245 -55.83 -59.89 -16.28
CA ALA A 245 -56.53 -60.68 -17.27
C ALA A 245 -57.38 -61.79 -16.62
N SER A 246 -58.55 -62.08 -17.21
CA SER A 246 -59.42 -63.18 -16.78
C SER A 246 -58.99 -64.54 -17.36
N ILE A 247 -58.22 -64.53 -18.45
CA ILE A 247 -57.58 -65.70 -19.06
C ILE A 247 -56.14 -65.28 -19.37
N PHE A 248 -55.17 -66.01 -18.83
CA PHE A 248 -53.76 -65.70 -19.06
C PHE A 248 -53.24 -66.37 -20.33
N ASN A 249 -52.35 -65.68 -21.04
CA ASN A 249 -51.64 -66.22 -22.20
C ASN A 249 -50.24 -65.59 -22.30
N GLY A 250 -49.47 -66.02 -23.31
CA GLY A 250 -48.10 -65.54 -23.54
C GLY A 250 -47.97 -64.29 -24.41
N THR A 251 -49.05 -63.54 -24.67
CA THR A 251 -49.04 -62.40 -25.61
C THR A 251 -49.48 -61.11 -24.91
N THR A 252 -48.62 -60.10 -24.95
CA THR A 252 -48.87 -58.79 -24.35
C THR A 252 -50.11 -58.15 -24.95
N GLY A 253 -51.05 -57.70 -24.12
CA GLY A 253 -52.32 -57.12 -24.59
C GLY A 253 -53.42 -58.14 -24.93
N GLN A 254 -53.15 -59.45 -24.80
CA GLN A 254 -54.14 -60.51 -24.99
C GLN A 254 -54.25 -61.46 -23.80
N GLY A 255 -53.51 -61.23 -22.71
CA GLY A 255 -53.45 -62.12 -21.56
C GLY A 255 -52.11 -62.08 -20.82
N ALA A 256 -51.04 -61.59 -21.43
CA ALA A 256 -49.80 -61.21 -20.74
C ALA A 256 -49.78 -59.70 -20.43
N ALA A 257 -49.23 -59.35 -19.27
CA ALA A 257 -49.01 -57.98 -18.86
C ALA A 257 -47.58 -57.51 -19.19
N SER A 258 -47.44 -56.28 -19.68
CA SER A 258 -46.12 -55.65 -19.87
C SER A 258 -46.21 -54.16 -19.62
N GLY A 259 -45.14 -53.54 -19.13
CA GLY A 259 -45.10 -52.10 -18.97
C GLY A 259 -44.03 -51.60 -18.01
N SER A 260 -44.17 -50.34 -17.62
CA SER A 260 -43.19 -49.62 -16.80
C SER A 260 -43.79 -49.18 -15.48
N VAL A 261 -43.04 -49.41 -14.41
CA VAL A 261 -43.43 -49.17 -13.02
C VAL A 261 -42.39 -48.27 -12.37
N LEU A 262 -42.81 -47.09 -11.92
CA LEU A 262 -41.97 -46.20 -11.15
C LEU A 262 -41.87 -46.72 -9.72
N VAL A 263 -40.64 -46.82 -9.20
CA VAL A 263 -40.38 -47.01 -7.78
C VAL A 263 -40.08 -45.65 -7.18
N THR A 264 -40.99 -45.09 -6.41
CA THR A 264 -40.75 -43.80 -5.73
C THR A 264 -39.86 -44.03 -4.52
N THR A 265 -38.75 -43.30 -4.43
CA THR A 265 -37.73 -43.46 -3.38
C THR A 265 -37.56 -42.18 -2.54
N PRO A 266 -36.93 -42.24 -1.36
CA PRO A 266 -36.40 -41.06 -0.69
C PRO A 266 -35.39 -40.31 -1.58
N SER A 267 -35.13 -39.03 -1.26
CA SER A 267 -34.14 -38.19 -1.96
C SER A 267 -32.71 -38.71 -1.86
N SER A 268 -32.41 -39.51 -0.84
CA SER A 268 -31.12 -40.21 -0.68
C SER A 268 -30.95 -41.41 -1.62
N GLY A 269 -32.00 -41.81 -2.35
CA GLY A 269 -32.02 -43.01 -3.18
C GLY A 269 -32.10 -44.32 -2.38
N ILE A 270 -32.04 -45.44 -3.10
CA ILE A 270 -32.02 -46.79 -2.55
C ILE A 270 -30.91 -47.64 -3.20
N THR A 271 -30.43 -48.63 -2.46
CA THR A 271 -29.46 -49.62 -2.98
C THR A 271 -30.11 -50.99 -3.21
N THR A 272 -31.35 -51.23 -2.77
CA THR A 272 -31.99 -52.54 -2.93
C THR A 272 -33.51 -52.43 -3.06
N ILE A 273 -34.08 -53.17 -4.02
CA ILE A 273 -35.53 -53.39 -4.18
C ILE A 273 -35.77 -54.89 -4.11
N LYS A 274 -36.75 -55.31 -3.30
CA LYS A 274 -37.07 -56.71 -3.10
C LYS A 274 -38.55 -56.97 -3.30
N PHE A 275 -38.88 -58.00 -4.07
CA PHE A 275 -40.24 -58.47 -4.33
C PHE A 275 -40.40 -59.93 -3.96
N ARG A 276 -41.56 -60.32 -3.42
CA ARG A 276 -42.01 -61.71 -3.46
C ARG A 276 -42.63 -61.98 -4.82
N ILE A 277 -42.11 -62.96 -5.55
CA ILE A 277 -42.69 -63.38 -6.83
C ILE A 277 -43.53 -64.65 -6.62
N SER A 278 -44.74 -64.64 -7.18
CA SER A 278 -45.72 -65.72 -7.04
C SER A 278 -46.32 -66.10 -8.39
N LEU A 279 -46.63 -67.38 -8.59
CA LEU A 279 -47.32 -67.87 -9.78
C LEU A 279 -48.81 -68.04 -9.48
N LYS A 280 -49.67 -67.53 -10.37
CA LYS A 280 -51.13 -67.67 -10.30
C LYS A 280 -51.66 -68.24 -11.60
N GLY A 281 -52.56 -69.23 -11.52
CA GLY A 281 -53.25 -69.78 -12.68
C GLY A 281 -54.61 -69.11 -12.91
N ASP A 282 -55.18 -69.30 -14.08
CA ASP A 282 -56.49 -68.75 -14.47
C ASP A 282 -57.69 -69.62 -14.02
N GLY A 283 -57.43 -70.82 -13.50
CA GLY A 283 -58.46 -71.73 -13.01
C GLY A 283 -59.30 -72.42 -14.09
N GLN A 284 -58.92 -72.36 -15.37
CA GLN A 284 -59.71 -72.93 -16.47
C GLN A 284 -59.78 -74.47 -16.43
N ILE A 285 -58.75 -75.12 -15.90
CA ILE A 285 -58.68 -76.57 -15.65
C ILE A 285 -58.13 -76.82 -14.25
N ASN A 286 -58.32 -78.00 -13.66
CA ASN A 286 -57.96 -78.27 -12.26
C ASN A 286 -56.55 -78.86 -12.04
N THR A 287 -55.77 -79.08 -13.10
CA THR A 287 -54.43 -79.71 -13.02
C THR A 287 -53.37 -78.79 -13.63
N TRP A 288 -52.24 -78.65 -12.94
CA TRP A 288 -51.10 -77.88 -13.46
C TRP A 288 -50.35 -78.62 -14.58
N TYR A 289 -50.53 -79.95 -14.73
CA TYR A 289 -49.93 -80.79 -15.79
C TYR A 289 -50.54 -82.22 -15.90
N PRO A 290 -50.47 -82.90 -17.08
CA PRO A 290 -51.03 -84.24 -17.33
C PRO A 290 -50.09 -85.40 -16.91
N ALA A 291 -50.60 -86.64 -16.81
CA ALA A 291 -49.92 -87.81 -16.18
C ALA A 291 -48.61 -88.24 -16.86
N THR A 292 -48.52 -88.08 -18.18
CA THR A 292 -47.33 -88.29 -19.01
C THR A 292 -46.84 -86.95 -19.55
N PRO A 293 -45.75 -86.39 -19.02
CA PRO A 293 -45.36 -85.03 -19.33
C PRO A 293 -44.57 -84.94 -20.65
N THR A 294 -45.16 -84.35 -21.69
CA THR A 294 -44.46 -84.03 -22.96
C THR A 294 -44.10 -82.56 -23.11
N THR A 295 -44.61 -81.67 -22.24
CA THR A 295 -44.39 -80.22 -22.32
C THR A 295 -43.85 -79.63 -21.02
N HIS A 296 -43.03 -78.59 -21.10
CA HIS A 296 -42.60 -77.80 -19.96
C HIS A 296 -43.33 -76.46 -19.94
N GLY A 297 -44.16 -76.22 -18.92
CA GLY A 297 -44.90 -74.98 -18.74
C GLY A 297 -44.40 -74.18 -17.54
N GLY A 298 -44.59 -72.87 -17.58
CA GLY A 298 -44.06 -71.92 -16.62
C GLY A 298 -44.20 -70.50 -17.13
N ASP A 299 -44.28 -69.53 -16.24
CA ASP A 299 -44.31 -68.13 -16.65
C ASP A 299 -42.87 -67.63 -16.82
N GLY A 300 -42.45 -67.44 -18.06
CA GLY A 300 -41.16 -66.81 -18.40
C GLY A 300 -41.42 -65.36 -18.75
N TRP A 301 -40.70 -64.43 -18.12
CA TRP A 301 -40.90 -62.99 -18.28
C TRP A 301 -39.57 -62.24 -18.13
N LEU A 302 -39.54 -60.97 -18.55
CA LEU A 302 -38.34 -60.13 -18.51
C LEU A 302 -38.47 -59.00 -17.49
N ILE A 303 -37.40 -58.76 -16.74
CA ILE A 303 -37.22 -57.55 -15.93
C ILE A 303 -36.06 -56.72 -16.46
N SER A 304 -36.29 -55.42 -16.62
CA SER A 304 -35.27 -54.44 -16.93
C SER A 304 -35.42 -53.23 -16.03
N VAL A 305 -34.36 -52.44 -15.88
CA VAL A 305 -34.37 -51.25 -15.00
C VAL A 305 -33.75 -50.09 -15.74
N SER A 306 -34.41 -48.93 -15.67
CA SER A 306 -33.82 -47.66 -16.06
C SER A 306 -33.76 -46.68 -14.90
N SER A 307 -32.85 -45.71 -14.98
CA SER A 307 -32.77 -44.58 -14.06
C SER A 307 -32.31 -43.32 -14.79
N THR A 308 -32.47 -42.16 -14.16
CA THR A 308 -31.99 -40.89 -14.71
C THR A 308 -30.49 -40.73 -14.44
N ALA A 309 -29.72 -40.27 -15.43
CA ALA A 309 -28.35 -39.84 -15.20
C ALA A 309 -28.36 -38.57 -14.35
N VAL A 310 -27.58 -38.55 -13.27
CA VAL A 310 -27.52 -37.42 -12.35
C VAL A 310 -26.20 -36.70 -12.52
N THR A 311 -26.25 -35.40 -12.75
CA THR A 311 -25.07 -34.55 -12.94
C THR A 311 -24.38 -34.31 -11.57
N PRO A 312 -23.06 -34.53 -11.44
CA PRO A 312 -22.36 -34.26 -10.19
C PRO A 312 -22.21 -32.75 -9.93
N ILE A 313 -22.10 -32.37 -8.65
CA ILE A 313 -21.64 -31.04 -8.24
C ILE A 313 -20.14 -31.13 -7.99
N THR A 314 -19.36 -30.36 -8.76
CA THR A 314 -17.89 -30.30 -8.65
C THR A 314 -17.40 -28.86 -8.59
N GLY A 315 -16.39 -28.58 -7.78
CA GLY A 315 -15.70 -27.29 -7.72
C GLY A 315 -14.35 -27.43 -7.02
N TYR A 316 -13.61 -26.33 -6.90
CA TYR A 316 -12.30 -26.28 -6.27
C TYR A 316 -12.28 -25.45 -5.00
N VAL A 317 -11.48 -25.86 -4.02
CA VAL A 317 -11.06 -25.03 -2.90
C VAL A 317 -9.58 -24.69 -3.09
N PHE A 318 -9.25 -23.39 -3.10
CA PHE A 318 -7.90 -22.92 -3.35
C PHE A 318 -7.54 -21.74 -2.43
N GLU A 319 -6.25 -21.54 -2.22
CA GLU A 319 -5.72 -20.33 -1.62
C GLU A 319 -5.35 -19.36 -2.73
N ASP A 320 -5.89 -18.15 -2.65
CA ASP A 320 -5.41 -17.00 -3.40
C ASP A 320 -4.30 -16.30 -2.60
N ILE A 321 -3.08 -16.85 -2.69
CA ILE A 321 -1.91 -16.32 -1.96
C ILE A 321 -1.67 -14.85 -2.33
N ASN A 322 -1.80 -14.55 -3.62
CA ASN A 322 -1.45 -13.27 -4.21
C ASN A 322 -2.62 -12.30 -4.25
N TYR A 323 -3.69 -12.57 -3.49
CA TYR A 323 -4.84 -11.68 -3.41
C TYR A 323 -4.36 -10.28 -3.01
N GLY A 324 -4.71 -9.29 -3.81
CA GLY A 324 -4.29 -7.90 -3.61
C GLY A 324 -5.36 -7.02 -2.96
N GLY A 325 -6.58 -7.54 -2.78
CA GLY A 325 -7.77 -6.75 -2.40
C GLY A 325 -8.67 -6.38 -3.58
N GLY A 326 -9.87 -5.90 -3.28
CA GLY A 326 -10.94 -5.62 -4.25
C GLY A 326 -11.80 -6.85 -4.55
N ALA A 327 -12.13 -7.06 -5.83
CA ALA A 327 -12.93 -8.22 -6.25
C ALA A 327 -12.19 -9.55 -6.02
N GLY A 328 -12.91 -10.55 -5.53
CA GLY A 328 -12.45 -11.93 -5.47
C GLY A 328 -11.99 -12.46 -6.83
N ARG A 329 -11.03 -13.39 -6.86
CA ARG A 329 -10.51 -13.96 -8.10
C ARG A 329 -10.86 -15.44 -8.24
N PRO A 330 -11.33 -15.89 -9.43
CA PRO A 330 -11.47 -17.31 -9.69
C PRO A 330 -10.09 -18.00 -9.74
N ILE A 331 -10.09 -19.33 -9.61
CA ILE A 331 -8.87 -20.16 -9.60
C ILE A 331 -7.99 -19.95 -10.85
N THR A 332 -8.60 -19.64 -12.00
CA THR A 332 -7.91 -19.38 -13.26
C THR A 332 -7.16 -18.05 -13.30
N ALA A 333 -7.56 -17.09 -12.46
CA ALA A 333 -6.95 -15.76 -12.38
C ALA A 333 -6.01 -15.60 -11.17
N SER A 334 -6.15 -16.42 -10.13
CA SER A 334 -5.33 -16.34 -8.90
C SER A 334 -3.95 -17.01 -9.00
N GLY A 335 -3.71 -17.85 -10.01
CA GLY A 335 -2.42 -18.52 -10.21
C GLY A 335 -2.22 -19.84 -9.44
N THR A 336 -3.32 -20.45 -8.97
CA THR A 336 -3.46 -21.79 -8.35
C THR A 336 -2.58 -22.12 -7.13
N SER A 337 -3.24 -22.24 -5.97
CA SER A 337 -2.78 -23.07 -4.84
C SER A 337 -3.91 -23.95 -4.32
N ALA A 338 -4.16 -25.07 -4.99
CA ALA A 338 -5.19 -26.07 -4.62
C ALA A 338 -5.06 -26.54 -3.17
N ARG A 339 -6.15 -26.56 -2.38
CA ARG A 339 -6.11 -26.90 -0.95
C ARG A 339 -6.69 -28.31 -0.69
N PRO A 340 -5.85 -29.34 -0.50
CA PRO A 340 -6.33 -30.68 -0.18
C PRO A 340 -6.82 -30.81 1.25
N GLY A 341 -7.80 -31.70 1.48
CA GLY A 341 -8.32 -32.01 2.80
C GLY A 341 -9.29 -30.97 3.39
N ALA A 342 -9.61 -29.90 2.65
CA ALA A 342 -10.63 -28.94 3.06
C ALA A 342 -12.02 -29.61 3.04
N ARG A 343 -12.79 -29.42 4.10
CA ARG A 343 -14.10 -30.04 4.23
C ARG A 343 -15.17 -29.18 3.56
N VAL A 344 -15.87 -29.81 2.61
CA VAL A 344 -16.97 -29.22 1.86
C VAL A 344 -18.27 -29.94 2.24
N GLU A 345 -19.32 -29.19 2.45
CA GLU A 345 -20.63 -29.66 2.87
C GLU A 345 -21.68 -29.34 1.81
N LEU A 346 -22.67 -30.21 1.71
CA LEU A 346 -23.84 -30.03 0.87
C LEU A 346 -25.08 -29.92 1.74
N TYR A 347 -25.87 -28.89 1.49
CA TYR A 347 -27.17 -28.64 2.13
C TYR A 347 -28.26 -28.55 1.06
N THR A 348 -29.50 -28.89 1.42
CA THR A 348 -30.67 -28.56 0.58
C THR A 348 -30.79 -27.05 0.41
N SER A 349 -31.56 -26.59 -0.58
CA SER A 349 -31.88 -25.16 -0.73
C SER A 349 -32.56 -24.52 0.49
N THR A 350 -33.21 -25.32 1.34
CA THR A 350 -33.79 -24.90 2.63
C THR A 350 -32.79 -24.95 3.79
N GLY A 351 -31.54 -25.32 3.53
CA GLY A 351 -30.45 -25.35 4.49
C GLY A 351 -30.36 -26.61 5.35
N THR A 352 -30.98 -27.74 4.98
CA THR A 352 -30.85 -29.02 5.72
C THR A 352 -29.60 -29.78 5.26
N PHE A 353 -28.79 -30.29 6.20
CA PHE A 353 -27.57 -31.03 5.86
C PHE A 353 -27.86 -32.29 5.04
N VAL A 354 -27.10 -32.49 3.96
CA VAL A 354 -27.19 -33.65 3.06
C VAL A 354 -25.99 -34.58 3.25
N SER A 355 -24.78 -34.07 3.02
CA SER A 355 -23.53 -34.84 3.08
C SER A 355 -22.32 -33.92 3.17
N ALA A 356 -21.14 -34.48 3.46
CA ALA A 356 -19.87 -33.76 3.38
C ALA A 356 -18.79 -34.62 2.71
N VAL A 357 -17.84 -33.98 2.04
CA VAL A 357 -16.64 -34.59 1.46
C VAL A 357 -15.42 -33.73 1.81
N ASN A 358 -14.23 -34.30 1.67
CA ASN A 358 -12.99 -33.51 1.71
C ASN A 358 -12.47 -33.34 0.30
N THR A 359 -11.81 -32.21 0.04
CA THR A 359 -11.13 -31.99 -1.22
C THR A 359 -9.97 -32.97 -1.43
N ASP A 360 -9.75 -33.36 -2.68
CA ASP A 360 -8.63 -34.21 -3.08
C ASP A 360 -7.30 -33.43 -3.20
N ALA A 361 -6.26 -34.08 -3.73
CA ALA A 361 -4.93 -33.49 -3.90
C ALA A 361 -4.92 -32.20 -4.75
N ASP A 362 -5.85 -32.10 -5.70
CA ASP A 362 -6.00 -30.96 -6.60
C ASP A 362 -7.00 -29.93 -6.06
N GLY A 363 -7.43 -30.08 -4.80
CA GLY A 363 -8.38 -29.18 -4.15
C GLY A 363 -9.81 -29.36 -4.66
N GLN A 364 -10.10 -30.41 -5.44
CA GLN A 364 -11.42 -30.64 -6.03
C GLN A 364 -12.34 -31.37 -5.05
N TYR A 365 -13.61 -30.98 -5.01
CA TYR A 365 -14.66 -31.72 -4.31
C TYR A 365 -15.71 -32.25 -5.29
N ASN A 366 -16.39 -33.33 -4.92
CA ASN A 366 -17.43 -33.95 -5.75
C ASN A 366 -18.61 -34.48 -4.92
N PHE A 367 -19.83 -34.06 -5.25
CA PHE A 367 -21.08 -34.63 -4.74
C PHE A 367 -21.93 -35.21 -5.87
N ASN A 368 -22.73 -36.24 -5.57
CA ASN A 368 -23.67 -36.85 -6.52
C ASN A 368 -25.12 -36.79 -5.99
N PRO A 369 -25.69 -35.60 -5.71
CA PRO A 369 -27.05 -35.49 -5.19
C PRO A 369 -28.08 -35.58 -6.31
N VAL A 370 -29.36 -35.81 -5.98
CA VAL A 370 -30.47 -35.78 -6.96
C VAL A 370 -30.63 -34.42 -7.63
N ALA A 371 -31.39 -34.36 -8.73
CA ALA A 371 -31.75 -33.08 -9.33
C ALA A 371 -32.51 -32.19 -8.34
N GLY A 372 -32.09 -30.92 -8.24
CA GLY A 372 -32.60 -29.97 -7.27
C GLY A 372 -31.65 -28.80 -7.02
N SER A 373 -32.07 -27.84 -6.20
CA SER A 373 -31.22 -26.75 -5.75
C SER A 373 -30.61 -27.04 -4.38
N TYR A 374 -29.33 -26.70 -4.24
CA TYR A 374 -28.50 -26.99 -3.08
C TYR A 374 -27.68 -25.75 -2.69
N ILE A 375 -27.13 -25.80 -1.49
CA ILE A 375 -26.11 -24.89 -1.02
C ILE A 375 -24.85 -25.71 -0.75
N VAL A 376 -23.76 -25.35 -1.41
CA VAL A 376 -22.43 -25.88 -1.10
C VAL A 376 -21.77 -24.95 -0.11
N ARG A 377 -21.14 -25.50 0.93
CA ARG A 377 -20.43 -24.73 1.96
C ARG A 377 -19.02 -25.27 2.16
N VAL A 378 -18.03 -24.40 2.30
CA VAL A 378 -16.70 -24.78 2.78
C VAL A 378 -16.56 -24.41 4.25
N VAL A 379 -16.04 -25.33 5.07
CA VAL A 379 -15.75 -25.02 6.49
C VAL A 379 -14.37 -24.38 6.59
N ASN A 380 -14.33 -23.08 6.86
CA ASN A 380 -13.12 -22.25 6.75
C ASN A 380 -11.98 -22.76 7.64
N SER A 381 -12.30 -23.24 8.84
CA SER A 381 -11.32 -23.80 9.78
C SER A 381 -10.61 -25.07 9.29
N THR A 382 -11.06 -25.66 8.18
CA THR A 382 -10.42 -26.81 7.55
C THR A 382 -9.56 -26.45 6.33
N VAL A 383 -9.58 -25.19 5.89
CA VAL A 383 -8.79 -24.71 4.76
C VAL A 383 -7.39 -24.33 5.24
N THR A 384 -6.36 -24.93 4.63
CA THR A 384 -4.96 -24.74 5.00
C THR A 384 -4.28 -23.70 4.11
N SER A 385 -3.14 -23.15 4.54
CA SER A 385 -2.25 -22.38 3.65
C SER A 385 -1.22 -23.30 2.99
N SER A 386 -0.83 -22.96 1.77
CA SER A 386 0.28 -23.53 1.01
C SER A 386 1.64 -22.98 1.43
N ARG A 387 1.64 -21.81 2.09
CA ARG A 387 2.88 -21.14 2.48
C ARG A 387 3.58 -21.91 3.59
N PRO A 388 4.92 -22.03 3.55
CA PRO A 388 5.68 -22.62 4.64
C PRO A 388 5.39 -21.93 5.97
N GLY A 389 5.31 -22.72 7.06
CA GLY A 389 5.02 -22.22 8.41
C GLY A 389 3.55 -22.31 8.84
N TYR A 390 2.66 -22.79 7.97
CA TYR A 390 1.26 -23.02 8.32
C TYR A 390 1.11 -23.96 9.54
N VAL A 391 0.25 -23.55 10.45
CA VAL A 391 -0.22 -24.35 11.59
C VAL A 391 -1.75 -24.30 11.65
N ASN A 392 -2.35 -25.32 12.25
CA ASN A 392 -3.81 -25.52 12.33
C ASN A 392 -4.58 -24.46 13.14
N THR A 393 -3.90 -23.51 13.76
CA THR A 393 -4.52 -22.35 14.43
C THR A 393 -4.73 -21.15 13.51
N LEU A 394 -4.15 -21.16 12.29
CA LEU A 394 -4.33 -20.08 11.32
C LEU A 394 -5.63 -20.28 10.56
N ILE A 395 -6.46 -19.24 10.46
CA ILE A 395 -7.77 -19.29 9.82
C ILE A 395 -7.76 -18.36 8.59
N PRO A 396 -8.16 -18.85 7.41
CA PRO A 396 -8.27 -18.01 6.23
C PRO A 396 -9.59 -17.24 6.15
N ILE A 397 -9.61 -16.24 5.27
CA ILE A 397 -10.78 -15.48 4.89
C ILE A 397 -11.18 -15.86 3.48
N GLN A 398 -12.47 -16.14 3.25
CA GLN A 398 -12.98 -16.34 1.91
C GLN A 398 -12.78 -15.06 1.09
N THR A 399 -12.21 -15.20 -0.09
CA THR A 399 -12.11 -14.13 -1.09
C THR A 399 -12.98 -14.39 -2.31
N TYR A 400 -13.40 -15.64 -2.56
CA TYR A 400 -14.22 -16.01 -3.71
C TYR A 400 -15.10 -17.23 -3.38
N ASN A 401 -16.34 -17.28 -3.86
CA ASN A 401 -17.27 -18.43 -3.73
C ASN A 401 -18.04 -18.71 -5.03
N GLY A 402 -17.50 -18.30 -6.18
CA GLY A 402 -18.23 -18.19 -7.43
C GLY A 402 -18.81 -16.80 -7.69
N THR A 403 -18.80 -15.91 -6.69
CA THR A 403 -19.07 -14.48 -6.85
C THR A 403 -17.88 -13.65 -6.41
N THR A 404 -17.74 -12.45 -6.98
CA THR A 404 -16.67 -11.51 -6.64
C THR A 404 -17.00 -10.62 -5.45
N ASP A 405 -18.25 -10.60 -4.97
CA ASP A 405 -18.74 -9.64 -3.98
C ASP A 405 -18.84 -10.24 -2.56
N ASP A 406 -18.43 -11.50 -2.40
CA ASP A 406 -18.50 -12.28 -1.15
C ASP A 406 -17.17 -12.36 -0.39
N VAL A 407 -16.34 -11.31 -0.44
CA VAL A 407 -15.11 -11.27 0.36
C VAL A 407 -15.47 -11.17 1.85
N GLY A 408 -14.94 -12.10 2.64
CA GLY A 408 -15.28 -12.28 4.03
C GLY A 408 -16.53 -13.15 4.30
N GLY A 409 -17.22 -13.61 3.26
CA GLY A 409 -18.41 -14.47 3.36
C GLY A 409 -19.72 -13.73 3.60
N GLU A 410 -20.66 -14.43 4.21
CA GLU A 410 -22.05 -14.06 4.46
C GLU A 410 -22.14 -12.89 5.44
N THR A 411 -21.39 -12.95 6.53
CA THR A 411 -21.34 -11.89 7.55
C THR A 411 -19.92 -11.75 8.10
N PRO A 412 -19.06 -10.93 7.49
CA PRO A 412 -17.62 -10.90 7.80
C PRO A 412 -17.26 -10.49 9.23
N THR A 413 -18.21 -9.92 9.98
CA THR A 413 -18.04 -9.58 11.41
C THR A 413 -18.15 -10.80 12.34
N LYS A 414 -18.61 -11.95 11.84
CA LYS A 414 -18.78 -13.20 12.60
C LYS A 414 -17.80 -14.27 12.16
N ILE A 415 -17.49 -15.19 13.07
CA ILE A 415 -16.61 -16.33 12.81
C ILE A 415 -17.37 -17.41 12.04
N ASP A 416 -16.69 -18.15 11.16
CA ASP A 416 -17.31 -19.32 10.52
C ASP A 416 -17.73 -20.36 11.56
N ALA A 417 -18.93 -20.90 11.39
CA ALA A 417 -19.46 -21.95 12.25
C ALA A 417 -18.68 -23.26 12.06
N GLY A 418 -18.79 -24.16 13.03
CA GLY A 418 -18.20 -25.49 12.91
C GLY A 418 -18.81 -26.33 11.78
N ALA A 419 -18.26 -27.53 11.61
CA ALA A 419 -18.81 -28.56 10.75
C ALA A 419 -20.25 -28.93 11.16
N GLY A 420 -21.16 -28.94 10.20
CA GLY A 420 -22.47 -29.55 10.32
C GLY A 420 -22.41 -31.07 10.33
N THR A 421 -23.44 -31.68 10.90
CA THR A 421 -23.64 -33.13 10.95
C THR A 421 -25.07 -33.49 10.55
N THR A 422 -25.35 -34.77 10.38
CA THR A 422 -26.70 -35.26 10.10
C THR A 422 -27.70 -34.75 11.13
N GLY A 423 -28.77 -34.10 10.67
CA GLY A 423 -29.79 -33.47 11.53
C GLY A 423 -29.57 -31.99 11.81
N THR A 424 -28.44 -31.41 11.40
CA THR A 424 -28.21 -29.96 11.46
C THR A 424 -28.80 -29.23 10.25
N THR A 425 -29.13 -27.96 10.45
CA THR A 425 -29.44 -27.00 9.39
C THR A 425 -28.44 -25.84 9.41
N LEU A 426 -28.22 -25.15 8.28
CA LEU A 426 -27.41 -23.93 8.23
C LEU A 426 -27.86 -22.91 9.29
N ALA A 427 -29.18 -22.73 9.44
CA ALA A 427 -29.74 -21.85 10.46
C ALA A 427 -29.37 -22.28 11.90
N SER A 428 -29.33 -23.59 12.18
CA SER A 428 -28.95 -24.10 13.51
C SER A 428 -27.45 -23.98 13.83
N LEU A 429 -26.60 -23.73 12.83
CA LEU A 429 -25.17 -23.47 13.02
C LEU A 429 -24.88 -22.01 13.39
N ASN A 430 -25.85 -21.13 13.16
CA ASN A 430 -25.72 -19.72 13.44
C ASN A 430 -25.95 -19.45 14.92
N THR A 431 -25.05 -18.70 15.52
CA THR A 431 -25.14 -18.22 16.90
C THR A 431 -25.00 -16.70 16.95
N ALA A 432 -24.88 -16.14 18.16
CA ALA A 432 -24.56 -14.72 18.31
C ALA A 432 -23.19 -14.39 17.71
N THR A 433 -22.21 -15.29 17.82
CA THR A 433 -20.80 -15.06 17.45
C THR A 433 -20.33 -15.83 16.21
N THR A 434 -21.05 -16.87 15.81
CA THR A 434 -20.76 -17.68 14.62
C THR A 434 -21.88 -17.61 13.60
N ILE A 435 -21.54 -17.78 12.33
CA ILE A 435 -22.49 -18.00 11.24
C ILE A 435 -21.88 -19.02 10.29
N ALA A 436 -22.69 -19.87 9.65
CA ALA A 436 -22.18 -20.68 8.55
C ALA A 436 -21.67 -19.73 7.45
N GLN A 437 -20.36 -19.70 7.22
CA GLN A 437 -19.75 -18.89 6.18
C GLN A 437 -19.49 -19.73 4.92
N SER A 438 -19.08 -19.05 3.86
CA SER A 438 -18.54 -19.60 2.62
C SER A 438 -19.49 -20.53 1.88
N GLN A 439 -20.67 -20.00 1.56
CA GLN A 439 -21.74 -20.73 0.89
C GLN A 439 -21.88 -20.28 -0.56
N ALA A 440 -22.29 -21.20 -1.41
CA ALA A 440 -22.67 -20.93 -2.80
C ALA A 440 -23.91 -21.73 -3.18
N ALA A 441 -24.88 -21.08 -3.80
CA ALA A 441 -26.06 -21.75 -4.33
C ALA A 441 -25.73 -22.47 -5.64
N VAL A 442 -26.11 -23.74 -5.73
CA VAL A 442 -25.89 -24.59 -6.91
C VAL A 442 -27.20 -25.25 -7.30
N THR A 443 -27.50 -25.34 -8.60
CA THR A 443 -28.67 -26.07 -9.09
C THR A 443 -28.24 -27.23 -9.97
N VAL A 444 -28.62 -28.44 -9.55
CA VAL A 444 -28.44 -29.67 -10.31
C VAL A 444 -29.67 -29.88 -11.17
N ALA A 445 -29.53 -29.66 -12.47
CA ALA A 445 -30.56 -29.97 -13.45
C ALA A 445 -30.38 -31.39 -14.00
N THR A 446 -31.46 -31.99 -14.50
CA THR A 446 -31.36 -33.25 -15.25
C THR A 446 -30.74 -33.00 -16.62
N GLY A 447 -29.59 -33.63 -16.91
CA GLY A 447 -28.98 -33.63 -18.25
C GLY A 447 -28.08 -32.46 -18.62
N THR A 448 -27.59 -31.66 -17.65
CA THR A 448 -26.60 -30.60 -17.90
C THR A 448 -25.19 -31.02 -17.50
N THR A 449 -24.16 -30.33 -17.97
CA THR A 449 -22.78 -30.44 -17.46
C THR A 449 -22.73 -30.01 -15.99
N ALA A 450 -21.82 -30.62 -15.22
CA ALA A 450 -21.60 -30.33 -13.82
C ALA A 450 -21.48 -28.81 -13.57
N VAL A 451 -22.18 -28.32 -12.55
CA VAL A 451 -22.03 -26.96 -12.04
C VAL A 451 -21.76 -27.08 -10.55
N GLY A 452 -20.64 -26.56 -10.09
CA GLY A 452 -20.35 -26.28 -8.69
C GLY A 452 -19.69 -24.91 -8.58
N ALA A 453 -19.26 -24.54 -7.38
CA ALA A 453 -18.68 -23.23 -7.11
C ALA A 453 -17.25 -23.40 -6.63
N ASP A 454 -16.35 -22.57 -7.15
CA ASP A 454 -14.99 -22.53 -6.64
C ASP A 454 -14.93 -21.59 -5.43
N PHE A 455 -14.12 -21.97 -4.43
CA PHE A 455 -13.93 -21.20 -3.21
C PHE A 455 -12.46 -20.81 -3.05
N GLY A 456 -12.21 -19.51 -3.09
CA GLY A 456 -10.90 -18.90 -2.89
C GLY A 456 -10.75 -18.36 -1.48
N PHE A 457 -9.54 -18.49 -0.92
CA PHE A 457 -9.23 -18.11 0.45
C PHE A 457 -7.90 -17.36 0.54
N ASN A 458 -7.77 -16.40 1.46
CA ASN A 458 -6.53 -15.67 1.70
C ASN A 458 -6.26 -15.50 3.20
N PHE A 459 -4.98 -15.50 3.59
CA PHE A 459 -4.54 -15.38 4.99
C PHE A 459 -4.11 -13.96 5.37
N SER A 460 -4.07 -13.03 4.42
CA SER A 460 -3.64 -11.64 4.61
C SER A 460 -4.82 -10.65 4.76
N THR A 461 -6.06 -11.13 4.64
CA THR A 461 -7.26 -10.26 4.56
C THR A 461 -7.84 -9.91 5.93
N VAL A 462 -8.23 -8.65 6.10
CA VAL A 462 -8.91 -8.08 7.29
C VAL A 462 -10.29 -7.58 6.88
N VAL A 463 -11.35 -8.13 7.47
CA VAL A 463 -12.76 -7.87 7.07
C VAL A 463 -13.64 -7.33 8.19
N ASN A 464 -13.11 -7.20 9.41
CA ASN A 464 -13.84 -6.63 10.53
C ASN A 464 -12.92 -5.90 11.52
N THR A 465 -13.54 -5.13 12.41
CA THR A 465 -12.87 -4.36 13.48
C THR A 465 -12.80 -5.10 14.81
N ASN A 466 -12.99 -6.43 14.82
CA ASN A 466 -12.99 -7.20 16.07
C ASN A 466 -11.57 -7.25 16.68
N ASN A 467 -11.50 -7.33 18.02
CA ASN A 467 -10.21 -7.43 18.73
C ASN A 467 -9.44 -8.72 18.42
N SER A 468 -10.13 -9.81 18.07
CA SER A 468 -9.54 -11.12 17.78
C SER A 468 -10.49 -11.98 16.95
N GLY A 469 -9.99 -13.14 16.50
CA GLY A 469 -10.76 -14.10 15.70
C GLY A 469 -10.66 -13.86 14.20
N GLN A 470 -11.36 -14.70 13.43
CA GLN A 470 -11.38 -14.67 11.97
C GLN A 470 -11.66 -13.26 11.44
N GLY A 471 -10.81 -12.79 10.54
CA GLY A 471 -10.98 -11.51 9.83
C GLY A 471 -10.51 -10.27 10.58
N SER A 472 -9.94 -10.44 11.79
CA SER A 472 -9.38 -9.33 12.57
C SER A 472 -7.94 -8.99 12.16
N LEU A 473 -7.50 -7.76 12.45
CA LEU A 473 -6.09 -7.35 12.27
C LEU A 473 -5.13 -8.21 13.10
N ARG A 474 -5.56 -8.69 14.27
CA ARG A 474 -4.79 -9.64 15.10
C ARG A 474 -4.55 -10.96 14.38
N GLN A 475 -5.55 -11.48 13.67
CA GLN A 475 -5.42 -12.70 12.87
C GLN A 475 -4.39 -12.50 11.75
N PHE A 476 -4.45 -11.36 11.06
CA PHE A 476 -3.47 -11.01 10.04
C PHE A 476 -2.03 -11.05 10.59
N ILE A 477 -1.75 -10.38 11.72
CA ILE A 477 -0.41 -10.35 12.30
C ILE A 477 0.06 -11.75 12.70
N ASN A 478 -0.82 -12.56 13.30
CA ASN A 478 -0.49 -13.96 13.62
C ASN A 478 -0.17 -14.80 12.37
N ASN A 479 -0.92 -14.59 11.28
CA ASN A 479 -0.68 -15.28 10.02
C ASN A 479 0.66 -14.86 9.42
N SER A 480 0.93 -13.55 9.33
CA SER A 480 2.18 -13.03 8.77
C SER A 480 3.41 -13.46 9.57
N ASN A 481 3.33 -13.48 10.89
CA ASN A 481 4.40 -14.00 11.75
C ASN A 481 4.71 -15.49 11.56
N ALA A 482 3.72 -16.28 11.16
CA ALA A 482 3.86 -17.72 11.02
C ALA A 482 4.22 -18.15 9.58
N LEU A 483 3.64 -17.50 8.58
CA LEU A 483 3.76 -17.87 7.18
C LEU A 483 4.93 -17.13 6.51
N THR A 484 5.85 -17.86 5.90
CA THR A 484 6.98 -17.22 5.20
C THR A 484 6.48 -16.45 3.96
N ASN A 485 7.15 -15.34 3.62
CA ASN A 485 6.84 -14.54 2.42
C ASN A 485 7.45 -15.10 1.12
N ALA A 486 7.95 -16.34 1.13
CA ALA A 486 8.53 -16.98 -0.05
C ALA A 486 7.46 -17.19 -1.13
N GLY A 487 7.68 -16.62 -2.31
CA GLY A 487 6.75 -16.71 -3.44
C GLY A 487 5.48 -15.86 -3.30
N LEU A 488 5.37 -15.04 -2.25
CA LEU A 488 4.28 -14.08 -2.09
C LEU A 488 4.51 -12.90 -3.04
N ASP A 489 3.52 -12.63 -3.88
CA ASP A 489 3.51 -11.48 -4.79
C ASP A 489 2.08 -10.97 -4.89
N GLN A 490 1.65 -10.27 -3.84
CA GLN A 490 0.31 -9.70 -3.79
C GLN A 490 0.16 -8.69 -4.92
N VAL A 491 -0.84 -8.90 -5.78
CA VAL A 491 -1.05 -8.01 -6.92
C VAL A 491 -1.47 -6.61 -6.46
N ALA A 492 -1.30 -5.63 -7.32
CA ALA A 492 -1.84 -4.28 -7.10
C ALA A 492 -3.31 -4.30 -6.69
N PHE A 493 -3.65 -3.47 -5.70
CA PHE A 493 -5.00 -3.39 -5.15
C PHE A 493 -6.02 -3.00 -6.24
N ASN A 494 -7.01 -3.85 -6.50
CA ASN A 494 -7.94 -3.77 -7.64
C ASN A 494 -9.30 -3.12 -7.31
N GLY A 495 -9.36 -2.24 -6.30
CA GLY A 495 -10.47 -1.29 -6.19
C GLY A 495 -10.30 -0.26 -7.29
N THR A 496 -11.22 -0.19 -8.26
CA THR A 496 -11.18 0.79 -9.37
C THR A 496 -10.72 2.15 -8.83
N PRO A 497 -9.65 2.77 -9.38
CA PRO A 497 -9.20 4.06 -8.89
C PRO A 497 -10.39 5.02 -8.90
N ALA A 498 -10.81 5.49 -7.72
CA ALA A 498 -11.45 6.79 -7.66
C ALA A 498 -10.52 7.73 -8.45
N THR A 499 -11.07 8.65 -9.24
CA THR A 499 -10.34 9.43 -10.25
C THR A 499 -9.12 10.23 -9.73
N ASN A 500 -8.82 10.16 -8.43
CA ASN A 500 -7.77 10.87 -7.72
C ASN A 500 -6.88 10.00 -6.78
N THR A 501 -6.93 8.66 -6.79
CA THR A 501 -6.03 7.82 -5.95
C THR A 501 -5.16 6.87 -6.79
N THR A 502 -3.84 6.93 -6.59
CA THR A 502 -2.88 6.00 -7.22
C THR A 502 -2.97 4.62 -6.57
N ALA A 503 -3.06 3.55 -7.37
CA ALA A 503 -3.00 2.17 -6.88
C ALA A 503 -1.73 1.91 -6.04
N ILE A 504 -1.84 1.02 -5.06
CA ILE A 504 -0.69 0.46 -4.33
C ILE A 504 -0.39 -0.90 -4.93
N ASP A 505 0.85 -1.08 -5.37
CA ASP A 505 1.40 -2.34 -5.82
C ASP A 505 2.39 -2.84 -4.75
N PRO A 506 2.03 -3.87 -3.96
CA PRO A 506 2.94 -4.49 -3.01
C PRO A 506 4.24 -4.95 -3.67
N ALA A 507 5.38 -4.71 -3.02
CA ALA A 507 6.63 -5.30 -3.48
C ALA A 507 6.60 -6.81 -3.24
N ALA A 508 7.03 -7.59 -4.23
CA ALA A 508 7.16 -9.05 -4.11
C ALA A 508 7.91 -9.42 -2.81
N GLY A 509 7.39 -10.40 -2.08
CA GLY A 509 7.89 -10.84 -0.77
C GLY A 509 7.49 -9.96 0.42
N THR A 510 6.61 -8.96 0.23
CA THR A 510 6.03 -8.16 1.30
C THR A 510 4.56 -8.53 1.51
N GLU A 511 4.17 -8.80 2.75
CA GLU A 511 2.80 -9.14 3.11
C GLU A 511 2.03 -7.92 3.64
N TYR A 512 1.06 -7.45 2.88
CA TYR A 512 0.16 -6.36 3.26
C TYR A 512 -1.08 -6.90 3.96
N ALA A 513 -1.52 -6.18 5.00
CA ALA A 513 -2.86 -6.30 5.57
C ALA A 513 -3.89 -5.80 4.56
N ILE A 514 -4.67 -6.70 3.97
CA ILE A 514 -5.64 -6.36 2.94
C ILE A 514 -6.97 -6.00 3.62
N PHE A 515 -7.19 -4.73 3.88
CA PHE A 515 -8.44 -4.24 4.44
C PHE A 515 -9.58 -4.32 3.40
N MET A 516 -10.63 -5.07 3.74
CA MET A 516 -11.86 -5.28 2.98
C MET A 516 -13.06 -5.04 3.90
N LEU A 517 -13.09 -3.87 4.55
CA LEU A 517 -14.12 -3.50 5.51
C LEU A 517 -15.35 -2.94 4.78
N ASN A 518 -16.54 -3.43 5.11
CA ASN A 518 -17.79 -2.96 4.50
C ASN A 518 -18.39 -1.77 5.26
N ASP A 519 -18.90 -0.78 4.54
CA ASP A 519 -19.48 0.46 5.07
C ASP A 519 -21.00 0.40 5.30
N GLY A 520 -21.60 -0.79 5.15
CA GLY A 520 -23.03 -1.01 5.34
C GLY A 520 -23.94 -0.35 4.32
N ARG A 521 -23.43 0.06 3.14
CA ARG A 521 -24.23 0.67 2.08
C ARG A 521 -25.41 -0.22 1.65
N THR A 522 -26.59 0.38 1.52
CA THR A 522 -27.84 -0.31 1.14
C THR A 522 -28.30 -0.02 -0.29
N SER A 523 -27.66 0.94 -0.97
CA SER A 523 -28.00 1.36 -2.34
C SER A 523 -26.76 1.83 -3.09
N GLY A 524 -26.86 2.00 -4.41
CA GLY A 524 -25.73 2.35 -5.29
C GLY A 524 -24.99 1.13 -5.83
N THR A 525 -23.77 1.34 -6.33
CA THR A 525 -22.90 0.27 -6.82
C THR A 525 -22.16 -0.37 -5.64
N ALA A 526 -22.24 -1.70 -5.56
CA ALA A 526 -21.41 -2.52 -4.69
C ALA A 526 -19.92 -2.20 -4.89
N LEU A 527 -19.15 -2.10 -3.81
CA LEU A 527 -17.69 -1.99 -3.97
C LEU A 527 -17.15 -3.31 -4.49
N PRO A 528 -16.09 -3.32 -5.32
CA PRO A 528 -15.44 -4.56 -5.74
C PRO A 528 -15.09 -5.41 -4.51
N GLY A 529 -15.61 -6.64 -4.43
CA GLY A 529 -15.37 -7.49 -3.25
C GLY A 529 -16.49 -7.51 -2.22
N LEU A 530 -17.41 -6.54 -2.23
CA LEU A 530 -18.36 -6.31 -1.13
C LEU A 530 -19.81 -6.16 -1.62
N ARG A 531 -20.74 -6.92 -1.04
CA ARG A 531 -22.18 -6.83 -1.31
C ARG A 531 -22.85 -5.59 -0.70
N LEU A 532 -23.95 -5.17 -1.33
CA LEU A 532 -24.92 -4.26 -0.70
C LEU A 532 -25.62 -4.94 0.50
N ASN A 533 -26.09 -4.12 1.43
CA ASN A 533 -26.85 -4.53 2.62
C ASN A 533 -26.06 -5.44 3.58
N MET A 534 -24.74 -5.40 3.52
CA MET A 534 -23.90 -6.00 4.56
C MET A 534 -24.03 -5.20 5.85
N THR A 535 -23.85 -5.85 6.99
CA THR A 535 -23.77 -5.14 8.27
C THR A 535 -22.37 -4.56 8.43
N ALA A 536 -22.28 -3.23 8.49
CA ALA A 536 -21.03 -2.56 8.79
C ALA A 536 -20.46 -3.04 10.13
N PRO A 537 -19.13 -3.17 10.26
CA PRO A 537 -18.50 -3.41 11.56
C PRO A 537 -18.93 -2.32 12.56
N ALA A 538 -19.05 -2.68 13.84
CA ALA A 538 -19.50 -1.76 14.89
C ALA A 538 -18.66 -0.47 15.00
N GLY A 539 -17.41 -0.51 14.52
CA GLY A 539 -16.49 0.62 14.51
C GLY A 539 -16.65 1.61 13.35
N TYR A 540 -17.54 1.35 12.38
CA TYR A 540 -17.72 2.23 11.24
C TYR A 540 -18.52 3.50 11.60
N SER A 541 -18.03 4.67 11.20
CA SER A 541 -18.75 5.95 11.30
C SER A 541 -19.10 6.50 9.92
N ALA A 542 -20.40 6.65 9.64
CA ALA A 542 -20.88 7.29 8.42
C ALA A 542 -20.65 8.81 8.38
N GLN A 543 -20.21 9.43 9.48
CA GLN A 543 -19.91 10.87 9.54
C GLN A 543 -18.47 11.16 9.10
N THR A 544 -17.53 10.30 9.49
CA THR A 544 -16.10 10.47 9.18
C THR A 544 -15.61 9.50 8.12
N ASN A 545 -16.46 8.55 7.69
CA ASN A 545 -16.14 7.43 6.82
C ASN A 545 -15.02 6.52 7.38
N ALA A 546 -14.72 6.60 8.68
CA ALA A 546 -13.62 5.87 9.29
C ALA A 546 -14.07 4.56 9.97
N PHE A 547 -13.19 3.57 9.97
CA PHE A 547 -13.31 2.30 10.66
C PHE A 547 -12.45 2.29 11.92
N THR A 548 -13.09 2.32 13.08
CA THR A 548 -12.42 2.32 14.38
C THR A 548 -12.35 0.91 14.95
N PHE A 549 -11.12 0.43 15.19
CA PHE A 549 -10.86 -0.76 15.98
C PHE A 549 -10.85 -0.34 17.46
N SER A 550 -12.02 -0.34 18.09
CA SER A 550 -12.23 0.21 19.43
C SER A 550 -11.80 -0.73 20.54
N GLY A 551 -11.12 -0.18 21.56
CA GLY A 551 -10.76 -0.92 22.77
C GLY A 551 -9.76 -2.04 22.52
N LEU A 552 -8.84 -1.86 21.57
CA LEU A 552 -7.81 -2.84 21.26
C LEU A 552 -6.94 -3.12 22.49
N ALA A 553 -6.79 -4.41 22.82
CA ALA A 553 -5.65 -4.87 23.62
C ALA A 553 -4.38 -4.89 22.77
N ALA A 554 -3.19 -4.94 23.39
CA ALA A 554 -1.91 -5.13 22.69
C ALA A 554 -2.04 -6.14 21.55
N LEU A 555 -1.66 -5.72 20.34
CA LEU A 555 -1.58 -6.61 19.19
C LEU A 555 -0.37 -7.53 19.36
N PRO A 556 -0.34 -8.71 18.71
CA PRO A 556 0.86 -9.54 18.70
C PRO A 556 2.04 -8.74 18.13
N THR A 557 3.24 -8.95 18.66
CA THR A 557 4.45 -8.35 18.10
C THR A 557 4.65 -8.83 16.66
N ILE A 558 4.92 -7.92 15.74
CA ILE A 558 5.29 -8.23 14.36
C ILE A 558 6.75 -8.69 14.37
N THR A 559 6.95 -9.99 14.19
CA THR A 559 8.27 -10.65 14.17
C THR A 559 8.72 -11.00 12.76
N ASP A 560 7.79 -11.14 11.83
CA ASP A 560 8.12 -11.35 10.41
C ASP A 560 8.79 -10.11 9.81
N SER A 561 9.68 -10.35 8.85
CA SER A 561 10.27 -9.27 8.07
C SER A 561 9.46 -9.06 6.80
N ASN A 562 9.26 -7.81 6.40
CA ASN A 562 8.42 -7.41 5.27
C ASN A 562 6.90 -7.53 5.53
N THR A 563 6.43 -7.25 6.75
CA THR A 563 5.00 -7.05 7.03
C THR A 563 4.61 -5.58 6.79
N ALA A 564 3.46 -5.35 6.15
CA ALA A 564 2.90 -4.01 5.94
C ALA A 564 1.47 -3.88 6.49
N ILE A 565 1.23 -2.87 7.31
CA ILE A 565 -0.10 -2.43 7.74
C ILE A 565 -0.32 -1.04 7.15
N ASP A 566 -1.04 -0.97 6.04
CA ASP A 566 -1.30 0.28 5.31
C ASP A 566 -2.80 0.52 5.15
N GLY A 567 -3.33 1.52 5.87
CA GLY A 567 -4.75 1.88 5.83
C GLY A 567 -5.20 2.44 4.48
N LYS A 568 -4.28 2.87 3.60
CA LYS A 568 -4.62 3.46 2.30
C LYS A 568 -5.30 2.47 1.35
N LEU A 569 -5.11 1.16 1.55
CA LEU A 569 -5.84 0.14 0.78
C LEU A 569 -7.35 0.25 0.99
N GLN A 570 -7.80 0.52 2.21
CA GLN A 570 -9.21 0.76 2.50
C GLN A 570 -9.71 2.04 1.80
N THR A 571 -8.90 3.11 1.77
CA THR A 571 -9.25 4.38 1.13
C THR A 571 -9.33 4.27 -0.38
N ILE A 572 -8.50 3.41 -0.99
CA ILE A 572 -8.63 3.07 -2.41
C ILE A 572 -9.93 2.31 -2.66
N LEU A 573 -10.32 1.40 -1.76
CA LEU A 573 -11.54 0.60 -1.90
C LEU A 573 -12.81 1.45 -1.83
N THR A 574 -12.93 2.29 -0.81
CA THR A 574 -14.14 3.08 -0.56
C THR A 574 -14.18 4.34 -1.42
N GLY A 575 -13.02 4.88 -1.80
CA GLY A 575 -12.90 6.20 -2.42
C GLY A 575 -13.20 7.34 -1.46
N GLU A 576 -13.42 7.02 -0.19
CA GLU A 576 -13.86 7.93 0.86
C GLU A 576 -12.72 8.06 1.90
N GLY A 577 -12.49 9.27 2.39
CA GLY A 577 -11.48 9.51 3.40
C GLY A 577 -11.73 10.83 4.12
N THR A 578 -11.23 10.98 5.34
CA THR A 578 -11.28 12.29 6.00
C THR A 578 -10.44 13.28 5.20
N THR A 579 -10.89 14.53 5.05
CA THR A 579 -10.09 15.56 4.36
C THR A 579 -8.72 15.63 5.04
N PRO A 580 -7.61 15.35 4.34
CA PRO A 580 -6.30 15.51 4.94
C PRO A 580 -6.17 16.95 5.42
N THR A 581 -5.82 17.11 6.68
CA THR A 581 -5.48 18.40 7.27
C THR A 581 -4.02 18.35 7.72
N ALA A 582 -3.43 19.51 7.98
CA ALA A 582 -2.10 19.57 8.61
C ALA A 582 -2.01 18.82 9.96
N ASN A 583 -3.17 18.51 10.57
CA ASN A 583 -3.30 17.87 11.89
C ASN A 583 -3.89 16.45 11.84
N ASN A 584 -4.22 15.92 10.66
CA ASN A 584 -4.77 14.58 10.42
C ASN A 584 -4.55 14.17 8.97
N LEU A 585 -3.76 13.13 8.74
CA LEU A 585 -3.47 12.59 7.41
C LEU A 585 -4.52 11.56 7.02
N ALA A 586 -5.76 11.99 6.77
CA ALA A 586 -6.83 11.23 6.12
C ALA A 586 -7.00 9.74 6.50
N GLY A 587 -6.65 9.32 7.72
CA GLY A 587 -6.63 7.90 8.10
C GLY A 587 -8.04 7.34 8.23
N GLU A 588 -8.47 6.54 7.26
CA GLU A 588 -9.76 5.83 7.31
C GLU A 588 -9.74 4.68 8.33
N ILE A 589 -8.55 4.14 8.63
CA ILE A 589 -8.36 3.14 9.66
C ILE A 589 -7.90 3.82 10.96
N ILE A 590 -8.70 3.67 12.02
CA ILE A 590 -8.38 4.16 13.37
C ILE A 590 -8.13 2.96 14.28
N LEU A 591 -6.94 2.87 14.85
CA LEU A 591 -6.60 1.91 15.90
C LEU A 591 -6.72 2.60 17.26
N ASP A 592 -7.83 2.34 17.94
CA ASP A 592 -8.12 2.89 19.26
C ASP A 592 -7.85 1.85 20.34
N PHE A 593 -6.67 1.94 20.93
CA PHE A 593 -6.24 1.06 22.00
C PHE A 593 -6.94 1.39 23.31
N ASN A 594 -7.16 0.36 24.13
CA ASN A 594 -7.74 0.55 25.44
C ASN A 594 -6.73 1.26 26.36
N THR A 595 -7.04 2.50 26.71
CA THR A 595 -6.27 3.31 27.66
C THR A 595 -6.00 2.66 29.02
N SER A 596 -6.77 1.61 29.38
CA SER A 596 -6.66 0.83 30.61
C SER A 596 -5.70 -0.36 30.56
N ASN A 597 -5.17 -0.76 29.40
CA ASN A 597 -4.29 -1.93 29.25
C ASN A 597 -3.03 -1.59 28.44
N ARG A 598 -2.01 -2.46 28.47
CA ARG A 598 -0.88 -2.42 27.53
C ARG A 598 -1.44 -2.44 26.10
N GLY A 599 -1.16 -1.41 25.30
CA GLY A 599 -1.69 -1.26 23.95
C GLY A 599 -0.72 -0.50 23.05
N GLY A 600 -0.67 -0.89 21.77
CA GLY A 600 0.24 -0.40 20.74
C GLY A 600 0.55 -1.47 19.68
N ILE A 601 1.21 -1.07 18.60
CA ILE A 601 1.83 -1.97 17.61
C ILE A 601 3.29 -2.19 18.03
N SER A 602 3.69 -3.44 18.25
CA SER A 602 5.07 -3.80 18.59
C SER A 602 5.74 -4.48 17.39
N VAL A 603 6.99 -4.13 17.09
CA VAL A 603 7.74 -4.61 15.92
C VAL A 603 9.16 -4.99 16.33
N THR A 604 9.58 -6.19 15.93
CA THR A 604 10.97 -6.65 16.01
C THR A 604 11.52 -7.12 14.65
N GLY A 605 10.64 -7.40 13.68
CA GLY A 605 11.00 -7.76 12.30
C GLY A 605 11.44 -6.57 11.44
N GLY A 606 12.26 -6.85 10.43
CA GLY A 606 12.82 -5.84 9.52
C GLY A 606 11.87 -5.45 8.40
N ASN A 607 12.17 -4.35 7.70
CA ASN A 607 11.40 -3.86 6.55
C ASN A 607 9.88 -3.74 6.82
N THR A 608 9.49 -3.46 8.06
CA THR A 608 8.07 -3.33 8.42
C THR A 608 7.54 -1.98 7.98
N ARG A 609 6.36 -1.95 7.36
CA ARG A 609 5.69 -0.70 6.96
C ARG A 609 4.45 -0.48 7.81
N ILE A 610 4.38 0.63 8.52
CA ILE A 610 3.17 1.11 9.20
C ILE A 610 2.75 2.43 8.55
N ALA A 611 1.59 2.47 7.91
CA ALA A 611 1.22 3.64 7.13
C ALA A 611 -0.28 3.94 7.04
N SER A 612 -0.60 5.22 6.87
CA SER A 612 -1.97 5.69 6.59
C SER A 612 -2.97 5.32 7.70
N LEU A 613 -2.53 5.39 8.96
CA LEU A 613 -3.30 5.00 10.15
C LEU A 613 -3.48 6.19 11.10
N ASN A 614 -4.60 6.20 11.80
CA ASN A 614 -4.77 6.99 13.00
C ASN A 614 -4.63 6.06 14.21
N ILE A 615 -3.72 6.35 15.14
CA ILE A 615 -3.44 5.49 16.29
C ILE A 615 -3.56 6.29 17.59
N THR A 616 -4.40 5.80 18.50
CA THR A 616 -4.73 6.49 19.74
C THR A 616 -4.94 5.53 20.91
N GLY A 617 -4.89 6.08 22.12
CA GLY A 617 -5.32 5.38 23.32
C GLY A 617 -4.33 4.32 23.79
N ALA A 618 -3.08 4.32 23.29
CA ALA A 618 -2.04 3.43 23.77
C ALA A 618 -1.81 3.67 25.27
N GLY A 619 -2.36 2.77 26.07
CA GLY A 619 -2.53 2.93 27.50
C GLY A 619 -1.41 2.31 28.33
N ASN A 620 -1.37 2.75 29.59
CA ASN A 620 -0.69 2.09 30.68
C ASN A 620 -1.64 2.13 31.88
N VAL A 621 -2.00 1.00 32.47
CA VAL A 621 -2.51 0.98 33.85
C VAL A 621 -1.97 -0.23 34.58
N GLY A 622 -1.38 0.03 35.76
CA GLY A 622 -1.08 -0.98 36.75
C GLY A 622 -2.33 -1.78 37.12
N GLY A 623 -2.18 -3.10 37.17
CA GLY A 623 -3.26 -4.02 37.54
C GLY A 623 -2.94 -5.50 37.35
N GLY A 624 -1.91 -5.84 36.57
CA GLY A 624 -1.36 -7.20 36.55
C GLY A 624 -0.45 -7.45 37.75
N THR A 625 -0.65 -8.56 38.46
CA THR A 625 0.19 -9.05 39.57
C THR A 625 1.64 -9.39 39.18
N ASN A 626 2.02 -9.20 37.92
CA ASN A 626 3.40 -9.17 37.44
C ASN A 626 3.74 -7.76 36.94
N GLY A 627 4.11 -6.89 37.89
CA GLY A 627 5.01 -5.76 37.67
C GLY A 627 4.48 -4.64 36.79
N SER A 628 3.90 -3.63 37.44
CA SER A 628 4.22 -2.23 37.13
C SER A 628 5.74 -2.11 36.97
N ARG A 629 6.23 -2.17 35.73
CA ARG A 629 7.55 -1.67 35.36
C ARG A 629 7.50 -0.16 35.08
N ALA A 630 6.41 0.51 35.49
CA ALA A 630 6.42 1.95 35.63
C ALA A 630 7.63 2.30 36.50
N LEU A 631 8.65 2.87 35.86
CA LEU A 631 9.86 3.43 36.44
C LEU A 631 10.17 2.95 37.86
N ASN A 632 10.68 1.72 37.94
CA ASN A 632 11.62 1.40 39.00
C ASN A 632 12.83 2.35 38.83
N THR A 633 13.34 2.90 39.93
CA THR A 633 14.52 3.77 40.09
C THR A 633 15.84 3.26 39.47
N THR A 634 15.81 2.24 38.61
CA THR A 634 16.95 1.59 37.95
C THR A 634 16.99 1.78 36.42
N GLY A 635 16.16 2.67 35.83
CA GLY A 635 16.39 3.15 34.45
C GLY A 635 15.91 2.24 33.31
N ALA A 636 14.86 1.44 33.51
CA ALA A 636 14.25 0.68 32.42
C ALA A 636 13.09 1.47 31.78
N VAL A 637 13.26 1.89 30.52
CA VAL A 637 12.16 2.43 29.68
C VAL A 637 11.20 1.29 29.36
N LEU A 638 9.91 1.50 29.58
CA LEU A 638 8.87 0.54 29.22
C LEU A 638 8.45 0.70 27.76
N GLU A 639 8.29 -0.43 27.07
CA GLU A 639 7.67 -0.49 25.74
C GLU A 639 6.16 -0.25 25.77
N ASP A 640 5.52 -0.30 26.94
CA ASP A 640 4.07 -0.21 27.08
C ASP A 640 3.56 1.23 27.10
N GLY A 641 2.54 1.53 26.28
CA GLY A 641 1.88 2.84 26.23
C GLY A 641 2.36 3.75 25.11
N ALA A 642 3.25 3.28 24.24
CA ALA A 642 3.53 3.90 22.95
C ALA A 642 2.61 3.34 21.84
N ALA A 643 2.19 4.19 20.89
CA ALA A 643 1.34 3.74 19.79
C ALA A 643 2.05 2.75 18.86
N ILE A 644 3.31 3.01 18.54
CA ILE A 644 4.17 2.12 17.75
C ILE A 644 5.50 1.95 18.48
N VAL A 645 5.97 0.71 18.60
CA VAL A 645 7.25 0.35 19.23
C VAL A 645 8.07 -0.45 18.24
N PHE A 646 9.27 0.02 17.95
CA PHE A 646 10.32 -0.76 17.29
C PHE A 646 11.36 -1.16 18.33
N SER A 647 11.65 -2.46 18.44
CA SER A 647 12.57 -3.00 19.44
C SER A 647 13.59 -3.91 18.79
N GLY A 648 14.88 -3.70 19.05
CA GLY A 648 15.97 -4.53 18.54
C GLY A 648 16.49 -4.14 17.15
N ALA A 649 17.72 -4.57 16.86
CA ALA A 649 18.43 -4.26 15.62
C ALA A 649 17.83 -4.93 14.36
N GLY A 650 16.95 -5.91 14.55
CA GLY A 650 16.21 -6.57 13.46
C GLY A 650 15.26 -5.63 12.70
N THR A 651 14.94 -4.47 13.25
CA THR A 651 13.97 -3.49 12.71
C THR A 651 14.47 -2.69 11.50
N ASN A 652 15.68 -2.94 11.03
CA ASN A 652 16.30 -2.23 9.91
C ASN A 652 15.41 -2.20 8.65
N GLY A 653 15.36 -1.04 7.99
CA GLY A 653 14.56 -0.81 6.79
C GLY A 653 13.07 -0.50 7.05
N SER A 654 12.63 -0.50 8.32
CA SER A 654 11.24 -0.22 8.65
C SER A 654 10.86 1.25 8.48
N ILE A 655 9.61 1.51 8.13
CA ILE A 655 9.09 2.85 7.83
C ILE A 655 7.75 3.09 8.52
N VAL A 656 7.61 4.25 9.14
CA VAL A 656 6.33 4.82 9.57
C VAL A 656 6.04 6.07 8.73
N THR A 657 4.94 6.06 7.98
CA THR A 657 4.56 7.21 7.13
C THR A 657 3.07 7.45 7.09
N ASP A 658 2.67 8.71 6.99
CA ASP A 658 1.26 9.08 6.88
C ASP A 658 0.42 8.62 8.09
N VAL A 659 1.03 8.55 9.28
CA VAL A 659 0.39 8.14 10.54
C VAL A 659 0.07 9.36 11.40
N THR A 660 -1.14 9.39 11.97
CA THR A 660 -1.48 10.32 13.06
C THR A 660 -1.46 9.57 14.39
N GLY A 661 -0.48 9.86 15.25
CA GLY A 661 -0.43 9.38 16.63
C GLY A 661 -0.96 10.44 17.59
N PHE A 662 -1.95 10.09 18.43
CA PHE A 662 -2.47 11.02 19.43
C PHE A 662 -2.95 10.34 20.72
N ASN A 663 -2.91 11.06 21.85
CA ASN A 663 -3.42 10.58 23.14
C ASN A 663 -2.79 9.25 23.59
N ASN A 664 -1.48 9.13 23.36
CA ASN A 664 -0.68 7.98 23.75
C ASN A 664 0.12 8.31 25.02
N THR A 665 0.36 7.30 25.85
CA THR A 665 0.90 7.50 27.20
C THR A 665 2.38 7.85 27.21
N ILE A 666 3.18 7.11 26.45
CA ILE A 666 4.65 7.25 26.45
C ILE A 666 5.12 8.02 25.23
N ALA A 667 4.75 7.55 24.04
CA ALA A 667 5.09 8.22 22.79
C ALA A 667 4.11 7.86 21.67
N SER A 668 4.08 8.64 20.59
CA SER A 668 3.46 8.13 19.36
C SER A 668 4.34 7.04 18.74
N VAL A 669 5.66 7.23 18.76
CA VAL A 669 6.62 6.21 18.33
C VAL A 669 7.75 6.08 19.35
N LEU A 670 8.03 4.84 19.76
CA LEU A 670 9.20 4.46 20.55
C LEU A 670 10.16 3.63 19.69
N LEU A 671 11.39 4.10 19.55
CA LEU A 671 12.52 3.35 18.99
C LEU A 671 13.38 2.88 20.17
N GLY A 672 13.22 1.62 20.57
CA GLY A 672 13.79 1.06 21.78
C GLY A 672 14.84 -0.02 21.55
N ASN A 673 15.66 -0.29 22.57
CA ASN A 673 16.40 -1.54 22.74
C ASN A 673 17.25 -1.97 21.52
N GLY A 674 17.97 -1.03 20.89
CA GLY A 674 18.83 -1.30 19.74
C GLY A 674 18.16 -1.13 18.38
N ALA A 675 16.96 -0.52 18.32
CA ALA A 675 16.32 -0.15 17.06
C ALA A 675 17.27 0.68 16.17
N MET A 676 17.37 0.29 14.91
CA MET A 676 18.23 0.94 13.91
C MET A 676 17.62 0.91 12.52
N GLY A 677 17.96 1.90 11.69
CA GLY A 677 17.50 1.96 10.31
C GLY A 677 15.99 2.18 10.15
N VAL A 678 15.30 2.65 11.20
CA VAL A 678 13.88 3.01 11.13
C VAL A 678 13.72 4.42 10.60
N THR A 679 12.80 4.62 9.66
CA THR A 679 12.46 5.95 9.12
C THR A 679 11.05 6.38 9.52
N LEU A 680 10.92 7.53 10.18
CA LEU A 680 9.65 8.19 10.46
C LEU A 680 9.50 9.40 9.54
N ARG A 681 8.53 9.38 8.63
CA ARG A 681 8.31 10.50 7.70
C ARG A 681 6.87 10.89 7.49
N ASN A 682 6.60 12.17 7.21
CA ASN A 682 5.26 12.65 6.87
C ASN A 682 4.19 12.19 7.88
N ASN A 683 4.48 12.24 9.18
CA ASN A 683 3.54 11.85 10.23
C ASN A 683 3.05 13.07 11.03
N VAL A 684 1.98 12.88 11.80
CA VAL A 684 1.49 13.85 12.78
C VAL A 684 1.50 13.19 14.17
N PHE A 685 2.35 13.65 15.08
CA PHE A 685 2.47 13.11 16.44
C PHE A 685 2.14 14.19 17.47
N ARG A 686 1.03 14.02 18.19
CA ARG A 686 0.48 15.08 19.04
C ARG A 686 -0.18 14.60 20.31
N THR A 687 -0.41 15.52 21.24
CA THR A 687 -1.23 15.29 22.44
C THR A 687 -0.82 14.04 23.21
N GLY A 688 0.49 13.82 23.40
CA GLY A 688 1.02 12.84 24.36
C GLY A 688 0.42 13.09 25.74
N ARG A 689 0.05 12.03 26.47
CA ARG A 689 -0.75 12.12 27.70
C ARG A 689 0.11 12.35 28.93
N THR A 690 -0.40 13.16 29.86
CA THR A 690 0.16 13.26 31.21
C THR A 690 -0.27 12.08 32.07
N VAL A 691 0.70 11.44 32.72
CA VAL A 691 0.48 10.44 33.77
C VAL A 691 0.86 11.04 35.11
N ALA A 692 -0.12 11.19 36.00
CA ALA A 692 0.15 11.63 37.36
C ALA A 692 0.97 10.57 38.13
N ALA A 693 1.88 11.02 38.99
CA ALA A 693 2.59 10.15 39.90
C ALA A 693 1.62 9.40 40.83
N THR A 694 1.92 8.14 41.13
CA THR A 694 1.25 7.36 42.17
C THR A 694 2.29 6.91 43.20
N SER A 695 1.86 6.20 44.26
CA SER A 695 2.81 5.61 45.23
C SER A 695 3.78 4.59 44.62
N THR A 696 3.56 4.15 43.38
CA THR A 696 4.37 3.13 42.69
C THR A 696 4.85 3.55 41.31
N THR A 697 4.54 4.77 40.86
CA THR A 697 4.86 5.26 39.52
C THR A 697 5.32 6.72 39.59
N ILE A 698 6.40 7.07 38.89
CA ILE A 698 6.73 8.50 38.71
C ILE A 698 5.74 9.16 37.75
N ALA A 699 5.62 10.48 37.82
CA ALA A 699 4.92 11.24 36.80
C ALA A 699 5.70 11.12 35.48
N TYR A 700 4.98 11.04 34.36
CA TYR A 700 5.59 11.05 33.03
C TYR A 700 4.66 11.78 32.07
N ASP A 701 5.22 12.68 31.27
CA ASP A 701 4.50 13.35 30.21
C ASP A 701 4.89 12.76 28.85
N GLY A 702 3.91 12.23 28.12
CA GLY A 702 4.16 11.52 26.87
C GLY A 702 4.80 12.39 25.80
N ALA A 703 5.85 11.88 25.17
CA ALA A 703 6.58 12.53 24.08
C ALA A 703 5.88 12.33 22.72
N GLY A 704 6.29 13.09 21.70
CA GLY A 704 5.93 12.77 20.32
C GLY A 704 6.66 11.52 19.84
N VAL A 705 7.99 11.55 19.90
CA VAL A 705 8.89 10.45 19.54
C VAL A 705 9.91 10.22 20.65
N LEU A 706 10.13 8.97 21.05
CA LEU A 706 11.15 8.59 22.02
C LEU A 706 12.16 7.62 21.38
N LEU A 707 13.45 7.94 21.49
CA LEU A 707 14.55 7.08 21.11
C LEU A 707 15.27 6.64 22.37
N SER A 708 15.24 5.34 22.67
CA SER A 708 15.85 4.75 23.86
C SER A 708 16.81 3.64 23.47
N ASN A 709 18.12 3.86 23.68
CA ASN A 709 19.18 2.94 23.22
C ASN A 709 19.07 2.62 21.71
N ALA A 710 18.77 3.63 20.89
CA ALA A 710 18.55 3.48 19.45
C ALA A 710 19.58 4.27 18.62
N SER A 711 19.93 3.78 17.44
CA SER A 711 20.95 4.44 16.62
C SER A 711 20.74 4.28 15.12
N GLY A 712 21.18 5.26 14.33
CA GLY A 712 21.09 5.18 12.88
C GLY A 712 19.66 5.28 12.34
N ASN A 713 18.77 5.99 13.04
CA ASN A 713 17.37 6.19 12.63
C ASN A 713 17.20 7.55 11.95
N THR A 714 16.17 7.68 11.12
CA THR A 714 15.83 8.92 10.41
C THR A 714 14.42 9.39 10.81
N ILE A 715 14.30 10.64 11.23
CA ILE A 715 13.04 11.27 11.61
C ILE A 715 12.93 12.54 10.78
N ASN A 716 12.11 12.55 9.74
CA ASN A 716 12.05 13.68 8.84
C ASN A 716 10.65 14.09 8.38
N ASN A 717 10.45 15.39 8.16
CA ASN A 717 9.19 15.93 7.63
C ASN A 717 7.94 15.52 8.43
N ASN A 718 8.06 15.38 9.75
CA ASN A 718 6.93 15.11 10.63
C ASN A 718 6.42 16.40 11.29
N ASN A 719 5.14 16.45 11.61
CA ASN A 719 4.54 17.47 12.48
C ASN A 719 4.42 16.89 13.89
N ILE A 720 5.21 17.41 14.83
CA ILE A 720 5.32 16.91 16.21
C ILE A 720 4.95 18.04 17.16
N SER A 721 3.71 18.05 17.61
CA SER A 721 3.17 19.24 18.26
C SER A 721 2.23 18.95 19.42
N SER A 722 2.17 19.85 20.40
CA SER A 722 1.20 19.78 21.50
C SER A 722 1.29 18.48 22.31
N ASN A 723 2.47 17.87 22.40
CA ASN A 723 2.70 16.77 23.33
C ASN A 723 2.90 17.33 24.73
N ASN A 724 2.39 16.66 25.76
CA ASN A 724 2.55 17.13 27.14
C ASN A 724 4.02 17.07 27.58
N GLY A 725 4.79 16.08 27.11
CA GLY A 725 6.24 16.02 27.32
C GLY A 725 7.00 16.59 26.13
N PHE A 726 8.24 16.13 25.95
CA PHE A 726 9.09 16.55 24.83
C PHE A 726 8.44 16.30 23.46
N GLY A 727 8.80 17.12 22.46
CA GLY A 727 8.51 16.77 21.07
C GLY A 727 9.25 15.49 20.68
N ILE A 728 10.57 15.50 20.81
CA ILE A 728 11.44 14.33 20.59
C ILE A 728 12.38 14.16 21.79
N GLU A 729 12.48 12.95 22.33
CA GLU A 729 13.39 12.61 23.43
C GLU A 729 14.44 11.57 22.98
N LEU A 730 15.72 11.83 23.27
CA LEU A 730 16.85 10.95 23.00
C LEU A 730 17.51 10.51 24.31
N VAL A 731 17.40 9.21 24.60
CA VAL A 731 18.00 8.56 25.78
C VAL A 731 18.95 7.48 25.30
N SER A 732 20.24 7.65 25.53
CA SER A 732 21.32 6.80 25.02
C SER A 732 21.23 6.59 23.49
N ALA A 733 20.77 7.60 22.75
CA ALA A 733 20.49 7.49 21.32
C ALA A 733 21.53 8.23 20.48
N SER A 734 22.16 7.56 19.52
CA SER A 734 23.33 8.10 18.80
C SER A 734 23.24 7.92 17.29
N ASN A 735 23.91 8.76 16.51
CA ASN A 735 23.98 8.66 15.05
C ASN A 735 22.61 8.76 14.35
N ASN A 736 21.64 9.47 14.93
CA ASN A 736 20.32 9.65 14.33
C ASN A 736 20.28 10.94 13.50
N ILE A 737 19.42 10.96 12.47
CA ILE A 737 19.16 12.12 11.62
C ILE A 737 17.74 12.61 11.92
N ILE A 738 17.63 13.85 12.37
CA ILE A 738 16.36 14.52 12.68
C ILE A 738 16.29 15.76 11.81
N SER A 739 15.46 15.75 10.76
CA SER A 739 15.50 16.82 9.77
C SER A 739 14.17 17.24 9.15
N GLY A 740 13.95 18.52 8.91
CA GLY A 740 12.76 18.99 8.21
C GLY A 740 11.46 18.84 8.99
N ASN A 741 11.51 18.56 10.29
CA ASN A 741 10.31 18.40 11.11
C ASN A 741 9.79 19.76 11.59
N THR A 742 8.49 19.87 11.76
CA THR A 742 7.84 20.96 12.50
C THR A 742 7.60 20.48 13.92
N ILE A 743 8.24 21.10 14.91
CA ILE A 743 8.22 20.69 16.31
C ILE A 743 7.76 21.88 17.15
N GLY A 744 6.57 21.84 17.74
CA GLY A 744 6.13 23.00 18.50
C GLY A 744 4.99 22.82 19.48
N SER A 745 4.89 23.76 20.42
CA SER A 745 3.89 23.70 21.50
C SER A 745 3.96 22.44 22.35
N ASN A 746 5.12 21.80 22.42
CA ASN A 746 5.34 20.64 23.29
C ASN A 746 5.75 21.09 24.70
N GLY A 747 5.69 20.16 25.65
CA GLY A 747 6.18 20.40 27.00
C GLY A 747 5.21 21.10 27.95
N ALA A 748 3.92 21.19 27.60
CA ALA A 748 2.90 21.86 28.41
C ALA A 748 2.28 20.96 29.49
N GLY A 749 2.93 19.85 29.81
CA GLY A 749 2.50 18.85 30.79
C GLY A 749 2.67 19.31 32.25
N THR A 750 2.63 18.35 33.16
CA THR A 750 2.72 18.61 34.60
C THR A 750 4.14 18.50 35.14
N ASN A 751 5.02 17.81 34.42
CA ASN A 751 6.45 17.74 34.69
C ASN A 751 7.14 18.95 34.05
N VAL A 752 7.54 19.90 34.88
CA VAL A 752 8.22 21.14 34.47
C VAL A 752 9.63 20.94 33.91
N THR A 753 10.13 19.70 33.83
CA THR A 753 11.44 19.37 33.25
C THR A 753 11.35 18.67 31.89
N ASP A 754 10.14 18.31 31.45
CA ASP A 754 9.89 17.67 30.15
C ASP A 754 9.38 18.70 29.12
N ASP A 755 9.96 19.90 29.11
CA ASP A 755 9.35 21.09 28.52
C ASP A 755 9.91 21.49 27.14
N ALA A 756 10.98 20.85 26.68
CA ALA A 756 11.69 21.21 25.45
C ALA A 756 11.06 20.64 24.15
N GLY A 757 11.38 21.27 23.01
CA GLY A 757 11.07 20.74 21.69
C GLY A 757 11.81 19.44 21.39
N ILE A 758 13.12 19.44 21.54
CA ILE A 758 13.98 18.25 21.44
C ILE A 758 14.87 18.16 22.68
N SER A 759 14.89 16.99 23.32
CA SER A 759 15.79 16.69 24.45
C SER A 759 16.79 15.61 24.07
N ILE A 760 18.08 15.88 24.32
CA ILE A 760 19.16 14.89 24.30
C ILE A 760 19.61 14.63 25.73
N THR A 761 18.87 13.75 26.40
CA THR A 761 19.17 13.29 27.75
C THR A 761 20.50 12.53 27.79
N SER A 762 20.76 11.70 26.77
CA SER A 762 22.05 11.03 26.57
C SER A 762 22.20 10.52 25.14
N GLY A 763 23.44 10.44 24.66
CA GLY A 763 23.75 10.00 23.30
C GLY A 763 24.53 11.02 22.48
N ASN A 764 25.16 10.55 21.40
CA ASN A 764 26.20 11.28 20.69
C ASN A 764 26.01 11.26 19.17
N ASN A 765 26.66 12.21 18.49
CA ASN A 765 26.76 12.21 17.03
C ASN A 765 25.39 12.25 16.33
N ASN A 766 24.39 12.89 16.92
CA ASN A 766 23.09 13.10 16.26
C ASN A 766 23.16 14.34 15.37
N LEU A 767 22.52 14.29 14.20
CA LEU A 767 22.36 15.42 13.28
C LEU A 767 20.93 15.93 13.38
N ILE A 768 20.76 17.14 13.91
CA ILE A 768 19.47 17.84 13.99
C ILE A 768 19.55 19.02 13.03
N SER A 769 18.85 18.93 11.90
CA SER A 769 19.02 19.87 10.79
C SER A 769 17.73 20.36 10.16
N ALA A 770 17.66 21.64 9.79
CA ALA A 770 16.53 22.18 9.02
C ALA A 770 15.14 21.92 9.64
N ASN A 771 15.03 21.82 10.97
CA ASN A 771 13.74 21.70 11.66
C ASN A 771 13.18 23.09 11.99
N THR A 772 11.85 23.20 12.04
CA THR A 772 11.14 24.37 12.56
C THR A 772 10.71 24.08 13.98
N ILE A 773 11.35 24.69 14.98
CA ILE A 773 11.16 24.41 16.41
C ILE A 773 10.59 25.64 17.11
N THR A 774 9.31 25.61 17.48
CA THR A 774 8.62 26.84 17.91
C THR A 774 7.65 26.66 19.06
N ASN A 775 7.55 27.68 19.90
CA ASN A 775 6.50 27.78 20.94
C ASN A 775 6.47 26.62 21.93
N ASN A 776 7.58 25.93 22.19
CA ASN A 776 7.65 24.91 23.24
C ASN A 776 7.72 25.57 24.64
N SER A 777 7.28 24.84 25.66
CA SER A 777 7.17 25.38 27.04
C SER A 777 8.50 25.62 27.74
N GLY A 778 9.59 25.02 27.24
CA GLY A 778 10.97 25.23 27.67
C GLY A 778 11.84 25.59 26.48
N ASP A 779 13.01 24.94 26.37
CA ASP A 779 13.97 25.21 25.30
C ASP A 779 13.52 24.68 23.92
N GLY A 780 14.06 25.25 22.85
CA GLY A 780 13.96 24.64 21.52
C GLY A 780 14.64 23.28 21.47
N ILE A 781 15.93 23.26 21.83
CA ILE A 781 16.76 22.06 21.95
C ILE A 781 17.49 22.12 23.30
N VAL A 782 17.41 21.06 24.10
CA VAL A 782 18.25 20.89 25.30
C VAL A 782 19.15 19.67 25.14
N ALA A 783 20.43 19.82 25.46
CA ALA A 783 21.38 18.72 25.52
C ALA A 783 22.02 18.65 26.90
N LEU A 784 22.08 17.45 27.48
CA LEU A 784 22.55 17.27 28.86
C LEU A 784 24.01 16.83 28.95
N ASN A 785 24.57 16.95 30.15
CA ASN A 785 25.95 16.57 30.44
C ASN A 785 26.24 15.12 30.04
N GLY A 786 27.40 14.91 29.43
CA GLY A 786 27.83 13.61 28.90
C GLY A 786 27.43 13.37 27.44
N THR A 787 26.71 14.30 26.80
CA THR A 787 26.44 14.27 25.36
C THR A 787 27.49 15.03 24.56
N SER A 788 27.80 14.57 23.36
CA SER A 788 28.86 15.12 22.51
C SER A 788 28.67 14.77 21.04
N GLY A 789 29.29 15.55 20.16
CA GLY A 789 29.23 15.39 18.72
C GLY A 789 27.86 15.71 18.12
N ASN A 790 26.92 16.25 18.90
CA ASN A 790 25.55 16.50 18.44
C ASN A 790 25.51 17.82 17.67
N ARG A 791 25.19 17.74 16.38
CA ARG A 791 25.17 18.88 15.47
C ARG A 791 23.77 19.45 15.34
N PHE A 792 23.65 20.75 15.56
CA PHE A 792 22.43 21.52 15.38
C PHE A 792 22.66 22.52 14.26
N THR A 793 22.07 22.35 13.08
CA THR A 793 22.43 23.15 11.90
C THR A 793 21.19 23.56 11.14
N GLU A 794 21.13 24.81 10.69
CA GLU A 794 20.00 25.32 9.89
C GLU A 794 18.59 25.15 10.52
N ASN A 795 18.48 24.94 11.84
CA ASN A 795 17.17 24.87 12.51
C ASN A 795 16.60 26.28 12.67
N SER A 796 15.32 26.45 12.32
CA SER A 796 14.54 27.67 12.57
C SER A 796 13.91 27.55 13.95
N ILE A 797 14.43 28.28 14.93
CA ILE A 797 14.04 28.20 16.34
C ILE A 797 13.47 29.54 16.78
N SER A 798 12.22 29.56 17.27
CA SER A 798 11.59 30.82 17.70
C SER A 798 10.36 30.64 18.61
N GLY A 799 10.16 31.56 19.54
CA GLY A 799 8.99 31.65 20.41
C GLY A 799 8.95 30.60 21.52
N ASN A 800 10.03 29.84 21.74
CA ASN A 800 10.11 28.93 22.88
C ASN A 800 10.30 29.77 24.16
N ILE A 801 9.88 29.25 25.31
CA ILE A 801 9.93 30.01 26.57
C ILE A 801 11.35 30.06 27.13
N GLY A 802 12.13 28.99 26.94
CA GLY A 802 13.55 28.91 27.29
C GLY A 802 14.47 29.38 26.17
N LEU A 803 15.70 28.85 26.15
CA LEU A 803 16.68 29.15 25.12
C LEU A 803 16.35 28.45 23.80
N GLY A 804 16.93 28.97 22.71
CA GLY A 804 16.84 28.26 21.42
C GLY A 804 17.58 26.92 21.46
N ILE A 805 18.80 26.94 22.02
CA ILE A 805 19.64 25.79 22.29
C ILE A 805 20.20 25.98 23.70
N ASP A 806 19.99 25.02 24.58
CA ASP A 806 20.58 24.95 25.92
C ASP A 806 21.59 23.78 25.99
N LEU A 807 22.84 24.10 26.32
CA LEU A 807 23.90 23.11 26.57
C LEU A 807 24.14 23.00 28.07
N SER A 808 23.49 22.04 28.71
CA SER A 808 23.57 21.94 30.16
C SER A 808 24.88 21.29 30.66
N ALA A 809 25.38 21.81 31.78
CA ALA A 809 26.39 21.14 32.60
C ALA A 809 25.79 20.07 33.52
N ASN A 810 24.45 20.02 33.62
CA ASN A 810 23.70 19.16 34.51
C ASN A 810 23.17 17.91 33.80
N THR A 811 22.70 16.94 34.59
CA THR A 811 22.09 15.69 34.11
C THR A 811 20.56 15.76 34.03
N ALA A 812 19.97 16.94 34.20
CA ALA A 812 18.53 17.18 34.10
C ALA A 812 18.30 18.44 33.25
N ALA A 813 17.23 18.44 32.45
CA ALA A 813 16.79 19.59 31.67
C ALA A 813 16.13 20.60 32.62
N THR A 814 16.94 21.46 33.24
CA THR A 814 16.48 22.46 34.21
C THR A 814 16.43 23.87 33.64
N GLY A 815 16.83 24.06 32.38
CA GLY A 815 17.00 25.38 31.77
C GLY A 815 17.99 26.23 32.56
N ASP A 816 19.26 25.81 32.64
CA ASP A 816 20.26 26.42 33.55
C ASP A 816 20.82 27.79 33.11
N ASP A 817 20.02 28.54 32.36
CA ASP A 817 20.39 29.79 31.68
C ASP A 817 21.57 29.60 30.71
N VAL A 818 21.98 30.68 30.04
CA VAL A 818 23.00 30.64 28.99
C VAL A 818 24.36 30.26 29.56
N THR A 819 25.02 29.31 28.90
CA THR A 819 26.38 28.89 29.24
C THR A 819 27.42 29.86 28.70
N LEU A 820 27.74 30.88 29.49
CA LEU A 820 28.73 31.91 29.14
C LEU A 820 30.08 31.36 28.67
N ASN A 821 30.72 32.05 27.73
CA ASN A 821 32.03 31.65 27.25
C ASN A 821 33.10 31.73 28.34
N ALA A 822 33.97 30.73 28.38
CA ALA A 822 35.06 30.66 29.35
C ALA A 822 36.32 30.07 28.72
N SER A 823 37.49 30.54 29.20
CA SER A 823 38.78 29.98 28.77
C SER A 823 38.96 28.54 29.28
N GLY A 824 39.43 27.64 28.41
CA GLY A 824 39.81 26.28 28.79
C GLY A 824 38.66 25.26 28.87
N LYS A 825 37.47 25.57 28.35
CA LYS A 825 36.41 24.56 28.17
C LYS A 825 36.90 23.42 27.28
N THR A 826 36.52 22.20 27.63
CA THR A 826 36.91 20.96 26.93
C THR A 826 35.68 20.12 26.65
N ALA A 827 35.84 19.02 25.90
CA ALA A 827 34.76 18.07 25.64
C ALA A 827 34.14 17.45 26.92
N THR A 828 34.78 17.57 28.09
CA THR A 828 34.25 17.07 29.38
C THR A 828 33.54 18.15 30.20
N SER A 829 33.42 19.38 29.69
CA SER A 829 32.82 20.50 30.45
C SER A 829 31.31 20.39 30.60
N GLY A 830 30.62 19.61 29.75
CA GLY A 830 29.16 19.48 29.73
C GLY A 830 28.68 19.02 28.36
N ALA A 831 27.41 19.22 28.05
CA ALA A 831 26.84 18.89 26.74
C ALA A 831 27.61 19.57 25.61
N ASN A 832 28.01 18.81 24.58
CA ASN A 832 28.87 19.29 23.48
C ASN A 832 30.17 19.99 23.95
N GLY A 833 30.64 19.67 25.16
CA GLY A 833 31.79 20.32 25.78
C GLY A 833 31.55 21.77 26.18
N LEU A 834 30.27 22.19 26.32
CA LEU A 834 29.86 23.57 26.54
C LEU A 834 30.52 24.52 25.55
N LEU A 835 30.57 24.09 24.27
CA LEU A 835 31.31 24.78 23.21
C LEU A 835 30.98 26.27 23.24
N ASN A 836 32.03 27.09 23.32
CA ASN A 836 31.87 28.53 23.31
C ASN A 836 31.17 28.97 22.03
N PHE A 837 30.10 29.73 22.17
CA PHE A 837 29.37 30.31 21.05
C PHE A 837 30.15 31.48 20.44
N PRO A 838 29.89 31.85 19.17
CA PRO A 838 30.51 33.03 18.57
C PRO A 838 30.15 34.30 19.36
N VAL A 839 31.10 35.22 19.56
CA VAL A 839 30.80 36.54 20.10
C VAL A 839 30.79 37.55 18.97
N ILE A 840 29.61 38.03 18.58
CA ILE A 840 29.49 39.05 17.53
C ILE A 840 29.75 40.43 18.13
N THR A 841 30.78 41.12 17.65
CA THR A 841 31.17 42.46 18.12
C THR A 841 30.58 43.58 17.25
N GLN A 842 30.35 43.30 15.98
CA GLN A 842 29.71 44.25 15.06
C GLN A 842 28.96 43.50 13.97
N ALA A 843 27.77 43.99 13.63
CA ALA A 843 27.04 43.63 12.43
C ALA A 843 26.59 44.90 11.71
N LYS A 844 27.07 45.11 10.48
CA LYS A 844 26.82 46.33 9.70
C LYS A 844 26.43 45.98 8.27
N VAL A 845 25.37 46.61 7.76
CA VAL A 845 25.11 46.62 6.31
C VAL A 845 25.84 47.81 5.68
N SER A 846 26.64 47.54 4.65
CA SER A 846 27.39 48.52 3.86
C SER A 846 27.55 48.05 2.42
N ASN A 847 27.31 48.92 1.43
CA ASN A 847 27.44 48.58 0.00
C ASN A 847 26.72 47.27 -0.39
N ASN A 848 25.48 47.09 0.09
CA ASN A 848 24.67 45.89 -0.16
C ASN A 848 25.36 44.58 0.30
N SER A 849 26.20 44.66 1.33
CA SER A 849 26.82 43.50 1.97
C SER A 849 26.66 43.62 3.49
N LEU A 850 26.44 42.49 4.15
CA LEU A 850 26.50 42.37 5.60
C LEU A 850 27.94 42.05 6.00
N ILE A 851 28.53 42.92 6.80
CA ILE A 851 29.85 42.76 7.39
C ILE A 851 29.64 42.37 8.85
N VAL A 852 30.21 41.24 9.25
CA VAL A 852 30.12 40.74 10.63
C VAL A 852 31.52 40.51 11.17
N THR A 853 31.83 41.09 12.33
CA THR A 853 33.08 40.85 13.04
C THR A 853 32.81 40.25 14.41
N GLY A 854 33.72 39.43 14.90
CA GLY A 854 33.52 38.77 16.18
C GLY A 854 34.65 37.84 16.54
N PHE A 855 34.34 36.93 17.47
CA PHE A 855 35.19 35.84 17.90
C PHE A 855 34.49 34.51 17.70
N ALA A 856 35.22 33.47 17.30
CA ALA A 856 34.69 32.12 17.22
C ALA A 856 35.80 31.09 17.51
N PRO A 857 35.44 29.86 17.95
CA PRO A 857 36.38 28.77 18.07
C PRO A 857 37.12 28.48 16.75
N ALA A 858 38.41 28.14 16.84
CA ALA A 858 39.25 27.90 15.67
C ALA A 858 38.65 26.82 14.74
N GLY A 859 38.56 27.09 13.45
CA GLY A 859 38.06 26.17 12.42
C GLY A 859 36.59 25.78 12.56
N SER A 860 35.82 26.47 13.41
CA SER A 860 34.39 26.22 13.57
C SER A 860 33.58 26.76 12.39
N LEU A 861 32.52 26.05 12.03
CA LEU A 861 31.48 26.53 11.12
C LEU A 861 30.56 27.47 11.90
N VAL A 862 30.53 28.74 11.54
CA VAL A 862 29.68 29.75 12.15
C VAL A 862 28.42 29.92 11.30
N GLU A 863 27.26 29.66 11.86
CA GLU A 863 25.96 29.84 11.19
C GLU A 863 25.25 31.08 11.73
N PHE A 864 24.82 31.98 10.84
CA PHE A 864 24.19 33.24 11.21
C PHE A 864 22.68 33.22 10.96
N PHE A 865 21.93 33.77 11.91
CA PHE A 865 20.48 33.79 11.90
C PHE A 865 19.94 35.19 12.21
N ILE A 866 18.78 35.52 11.65
CA ILE A 866 17.93 36.56 12.23
C ILE A 866 17.38 36.02 13.54
N ALA A 867 17.67 36.72 14.63
CA ALA A 867 17.24 36.34 15.97
C ALA A 867 15.74 36.61 16.19
N ALA A 868 15.07 35.71 16.90
CA ALA A 868 13.79 35.96 17.53
C ALA A 868 13.97 36.86 18.77
N ALA A 869 12.87 37.50 19.19
CA ALA A 869 12.86 38.22 20.45
C ALA A 869 12.76 37.22 21.60
N ASP A 870 13.68 37.31 22.55
CA ASP A 870 13.80 36.43 23.71
C ASP A 870 14.20 37.24 24.96
N PRO A 871 13.63 36.98 26.16
CA PRO A 871 13.97 37.70 27.39
C PRO A 871 15.43 37.62 27.84
N THR A 872 16.16 36.54 27.52
CA THR A 872 17.56 36.37 27.96
C THR A 872 18.54 37.20 27.13
N SER A 873 18.10 37.72 25.98
CA SER A 873 18.93 38.41 24.98
C SER A 873 19.95 37.52 24.24
N PHE A 874 19.96 36.21 24.52
CA PHE A 874 20.61 35.18 23.71
C PHE A 874 19.55 34.56 22.82
N GLY A 875 19.29 35.25 21.69
CA GLY A 875 18.10 35.01 20.89
C GLY A 875 18.09 33.65 20.22
N GLU A 876 16.88 33.19 19.94
CA GLU A 876 16.66 31.98 19.17
C GLU A 876 16.88 32.26 17.68
N GLY A 877 17.60 31.41 16.97
CA GLY A 877 17.85 31.57 15.53
C GLY A 877 16.60 31.30 14.69
N ASN A 878 15.77 32.31 14.45
CA ASN A 878 14.52 32.17 13.69
C ASN A 878 14.77 31.90 12.21
N THR A 879 15.52 32.76 11.52
CA THR A 879 15.71 32.65 10.06
C THR A 879 17.18 32.46 9.75
N TYR A 880 17.54 31.29 9.21
CA TYR A 880 18.87 31.02 8.69
C TYR A 880 19.23 31.97 7.56
N LEU A 881 20.44 32.52 7.58
CA LEU A 881 20.95 33.43 6.54
C LEU A 881 22.07 32.79 5.71
N PHE A 882 23.17 32.42 6.36
CA PHE A 882 24.37 31.90 5.73
C PHE A 882 25.32 31.33 6.79
N ASN A 883 26.40 30.69 6.33
CA ASN A 883 27.48 30.21 7.17
C ASN A 883 28.86 30.63 6.63
N ALA A 884 29.87 30.65 7.50
CA ALA A 884 31.26 30.72 7.12
C ALA A 884 32.13 29.98 8.14
N THR A 885 33.30 29.50 7.71
CA THR A 885 34.24 28.82 8.60
C THR A 885 35.30 29.80 9.07
N GLU A 886 35.51 29.88 10.39
CA GLU A 886 36.62 30.64 10.99
C GLU A 886 37.96 30.15 10.44
N GLY A 887 38.86 31.08 10.11
CA GLY A 887 40.17 30.78 9.53
C GLY A 887 40.15 30.30 8.07
N SER A 888 38.98 30.26 7.42
CA SER A 888 38.88 29.98 5.98
C SER A 888 39.31 31.19 5.13
N SER A 889 39.38 31.03 3.82
CA SER A 889 39.67 32.16 2.90
C SER A 889 38.58 33.23 2.90
N ALA A 890 37.39 32.95 3.44
CA ALA A 890 36.32 33.93 3.62
C ALA A 890 36.53 34.81 4.87
N ASP A 891 37.43 34.41 5.77
CA ASP A 891 37.76 35.14 6.98
C ASP A 891 38.81 36.23 6.71
N GLY A 892 38.39 37.48 6.84
CA GLY A 892 39.22 38.65 6.65
C GLY A 892 40.03 39.07 7.87
N ASP A 893 39.90 38.42 9.03
CA ASP A 893 40.60 38.80 10.27
C ASP A 893 41.20 37.59 11.01
N THR A 894 42.34 37.10 10.52
CA THR A 894 43.02 35.89 11.04
C THR A 894 43.79 36.10 12.36
N LYS A 895 43.45 37.12 13.14
CA LYS A 895 44.18 37.47 14.38
C LYS A 895 43.54 36.78 15.58
N THR A 896 44.27 36.73 16.69
CA THR A 896 43.72 36.39 18.00
C THR A 896 43.70 37.61 18.91
N SER A 897 42.71 37.70 19.79
CA SER A 897 42.73 38.63 20.93
C SER A 897 41.88 38.11 22.09
N SER A 898 42.08 38.66 23.27
CA SER A 898 41.24 38.36 24.43
C SER A 898 40.03 39.29 24.48
N TYR A 899 38.90 38.80 24.99
CA TYR A 899 37.75 39.63 25.32
C TYR A 899 37.21 39.27 26.71
N ASN A 900 36.51 40.22 27.30
CA ASN A 900 35.79 40.05 28.55
C ASN A 900 34.51 40.90 28.52
N THR A 901 33.74 40.82 29.60
CA THR A 901 32.47 41.52 29.79
C THR A 901 32.55 43.05 29.66
N SER A 902 33.74 43.66 29.76
CA SER A 902 33.94 45.12 29.73
C SER A 902 34.59 45.68 28.46
N THR A 903 35.05 44.85 27.53
CA THR A 903 35.94 45.31 26.43
C THR A 903 35.26 45.48 25.06
N PHE A 904 34.21 44.72 24.72
CA PHE A 904 33.66 44.75 23.35
C PHE A 904 32.14 44.66 23.21
N VAL A 905 31.38 44.30 24.25
CA VAL A 905 29.92 44.09 24.13
C VAL A 905 29.19 44.68 25.36
N PRO A 906 28.95 46.01 25.41
CA PRO A 906 28.47 46.68 26.62
C PRO A 906 27.02 46.34 27.04
N SER A 907 26.31 45.53 26.27
CA SER A 907 24.85 45.33 26.40
C SER A 907 24.41 44.00 27.03
N PHE A 908 25.26 42.97 27.09
CA PHE A 908 24.96 41.66 27.71
C PHE A 908 26.26 40.88 27.99
N ASP A 909 26.32 40.17 29.13
CA ASP A 909 27.47 39.36 29.54
C ASP A 909 27.56 38.10 28.67
N GLN A 910 28.59 38.00 27.83
CA GLN A 910 28.87 36.84 26.96
C GLN A 910 30.08 36.02 27.46
N GLY A 911 30.52 36.25 28.68
CA GLY A 911 31.70 35.60 29.26
C GLY A 911 33.03 36.22 28.82
N SER A 912 34.09 35.41 28.90
CA SER A 912 35.46 35.86 28.59
C SER A 912 36.34 34.74 28.04
N GLU A 913 37.18 35.09 27.07
CA GLU A 913 38.17 34.18 26.50
C GLU A 913 39.52 34.87 26.32
N THR A 914 40.57 34.08 26.49
CA THR A 914 41.95 34.49 26.23
C THR A 914 42.42 33.91 24.91
N ASN A 915 43.10 34.72 24.09
CA ASN A 915 43.58 34.32 22.76
C ASN A 915 42.48 33.75 21.84
N ALA A 916 41.26 34.26 21.92
CA ALA A 916 40.17 33.86 21.02
C ALA A 916 40.46 34.30 19.59
N ASN A 917 40.14 33.46 18.61
CA ASN A 917 40.30 33.83 17.20
C ASN A 917 39.23 34.83 16.81
N ARG A 918 39.67 35.86 16.10
CA ARG A 918 38.79 36.87 15.52
C ARG A 918 38.29 36.38 14.17
N PHE A 919 37.16 36.91 13.75
CA PHE A 919 36.71 36.76 12.38
C PHE A 919 36.22 38.08 11.80
N LEU A 920 36.34 38.23 10.49
CA LEU A 920 35.63 39.23 9.70
C LEU A 920 35.05 38.55 8.48
N PHE A 921 33.72 38.46 8.41
CA PHE A 921 33.03 37.89 7.27
C PHE A 921 32.24 38.97 6.52
N VAL A 922 32.26 38.88 5.18
CA VAL A 922 31.53 39.79 4.29
C VAL A 922 30.61 38.98 3.40
N PHE A 923 29.30 39.18 3.57
CA PHE A 923 28.27 38.47 2.83
C PHE A 923 27.49 39.42 1.93
N PRO A 924 27.50 39.23 0.60
CA PRO A 924 26.65 39.99 -0.31
C PRO A 924 25.17 39.76 0.02
N LEU A 925 24.41 40.83 0.18
CA LEU A 925 22.95 40.75 0.34
C LEU A 925 22.26 40.69 -1.03
N GLY A 926 21.24 39.85 -1.16
CA GLY A 926 20.38 39.87 -2.35
C GLY A 926 19.49 41.11 -2.38
N ALA A 927 18.94 41.46 -3.55
CA ALA A 927 18.07 42.63 -3.75
C ALA A 927 16.77 42.63 -2.90
N GLN A 928 16.47 41.55 -2.17
CA GLN A 928 15.24 41.33 -1.40
C GLN A 928 15.47 41.30 0.13
N THR A 929 16.72 41.34 0.62
CA THR A 929 17.01 41.12 2.06
C THR A 929 17.34 42.42 2.77
N ASN A 930 16.35 43.08 3.37
CA ASN A 930 16.59 44.22 4.26
C ASN A 930 16.82 43.73 5.70
N LEU A 931 18.08 43.74 6.13
CA LEU A 931 18.48 43.38 7.50
C LEU A 931 18.61 44.61 8.42
N SER A 932 18.27 45.81 7.96
CA SER A 932 18.44 47.03 8.76
C SER A 932 17.58 46.95 10.02
N SER A 933 18.21 47.11 11.19
CA SER A 933 17.59 46.98 12.52
C SER A 933 17.14 45.56 12.90
N ALA A 934 17.42 44.55 12.09
CA ALA A 934 17.27 43.16 12.50
C ALA A 934 18.28 42.84 13.61
N LYS A 935 17.96 41.89 14.48
CA LYS A 935 18.94 41.33 15.43
C LYS A 935 19.55 40.08 14.79
N LEU A 936 20.87 39.94 14.89
CA LEU A 936 21.57 38.73 14.50
C LEU A 936 22.01 37.95 15.73
N THR A 937 21.97 36.63 15.58
CA THR A 937 22.60 35.65 16.46
C THR A 937 23.36 34.63 15.61
N ALA A 938 24.23 33.85 16.23
CA ALA A 938 24.99 32.81 15.57
C ALA A 938 25.25 31.60 16.47
N THR A 939 25.46 30.44 15.85
CA THR A 939 26.03 29.25 16.48
C THR A 939 27.42 28.97 15.89
N ALA A 940 28.26 28.24 16.64
CA ALA A 940 29.50 27.66 16.14
C ALA A 940 29.41 26.14 16.20
N THR A 941 29.84 25.47 15.14
CA THR A 941 29.97 24.01 15.11
C THR A 941 31.40 23.59 14.83
N VAL A 942 31.99 22.79 15.71
CA VAL A 942 33.25 22.09 15.43
C VAL A 942 32.92 20.78 14.72
N LEU A 943 33.06 20.79 13.39
CA LEU A 943 32.65 19.69 12.54
C LEU A 943 33.49 18.43 12.74
N SER A 944 32.81 17.29 12.68
CA SER A 944 33.42 15.96 12.58
C SER A 944 32.61 15.09 11.62
N THR A 945 33.11 13.90 11.31
CA THR A 945 32.37 12.93 10.49
C THR A 945 32.38 11.59 11.20
N VAL A 946 31.20 11.08 11.51
CA VAL A 946 31.00 9.79 12.18
C VAL A 946 29.98 9.01 11.37
N ASN A 947 30.32 7.78 11.00
CA ASN A 947 29.43 6.91 10.21
C ASN A 947 28.90 7.56 8.92
N ASN A 948 29.74 8.32 8.22
CA ASN A 948 29.39 9.09 7.01
C ASN A 948 28.34 10.20 7.20
N ILE A 949 28.04 10.57 8.46
CA ILE A 949 27.19 11.71 8.79
C ILE A 949 28.11 12.85 9.25
N GLN A 950 27.91 14.04 8.69
CA GLN A 950 28.64 15.24 9.13
C GLN A 950 28.01 15.77 10.43
N VAL A 951 28.64 15.45 11.54
CA VAL A 951 28.20 15.78 12.90
C VAL A 951 29.19 16.78 13.52
N GLY A 952 29.14 17.00 14.83
CA GLY A 952 30.06 17.92 15.50
C GLY A 952 29.42 18.63 16.67
N ASN A 953 30.24 19.10 17.61
CA ASN A 953 29.74 19.88 18.76
C ASN A 953 29.22 21.22 18.25
N THR A 954 27.95 21.52 18.47
CA THR A 954 27.38 22.85 18.22
C THR A 954 27.17 23.59 19.53
N SER A 955 27.49 24.89 19.54
CA SER A 955 27.27 25.80 20.66
C SER A 955 25.81 26.19 20.83
N GLU A 956 25.51 26.86 21.94
CA GLU A 956 24.30 27.68 22.08
C GLU A 956 24.32 28.86 21.07
N PHE A 957 23.21 29.60 21.01
CA PHE A 957 23.15 30.85 20.26
C PHE A 957 23.92 31.97 20.97
N SER A 958 24.57 32.83 20.20
CA SER A 958 25.26 34.02 20.69
C SER A 958 24.29 35.09 21.23
N GLY A 959 24.84 36.08 21.95
CA GLY A 959 24.10 37.30 22.28
C GLY A 959 23.65 38.06 21.02
N ASN A 960 22.47 38.68 21.09
CA ASN A 960 21.84 39.36 19.95
C ASN A 960 22.48 40.71 19.63
N ILE A 961 23.01 40.90 18.42
CA ILE A 961 23.50 42.22 17.97
C ILE A 961 22.54 42.86 16.96
N THR A 962 22.23 44.15 17.16
CA THR A 962 21.45 44.90 16.17
C THR A 962 22.32 45.17 14.94
N VAL A 963 21.81 44.79 13.78
CA VAL A 963 22.38 45.17 12.50
C VAL A 963 22.18 46.65 12.28
N VAL A 964 23.27 47.40 12.30
CA VAL A 964 23.23 48.83 12.02
C VAL A 964 23.41 49.07 10.53
N ALA A 965 22.61 49.99 9.98
CA ALA A 965 22.97 50.62 8.72
C ALA A 965 24.22 51.45 9.04
N GLY A 966 25.40 50.99 8.62
CA GLY A 966 26.57 51.79 8.89
C GLY A 966 26.59 52.97 7.95
N PRO A 967 27.25 54.08 8.34
CA PRO A 967 27.51 55.15 7.40
C PRO A 967 28.26 54.54 6.22
N LEU A 968 27.86 54.92 5.01
CA LEU A 968 28.71 54.73 3.84
C LEU A 968 30.12 55.20 4.25
N PRO A 969 31.18 54.39 4.06
CA PRO A 969 32.55 54.85 4.28
C PRO A 969 32.73 56.18 3.54
N VAL A 970 33.36 57.19 4.16
CA VAL A 970 33.43 58.60 3.71
C VAL A 970 32.99 58.76 2.27
N GLU A 971 31.77 59.26 2.06
CA GLU A 971 31.26 59.45 0.71
C GLU A 971 31.97 60.68 0.13
N LEU A 972 33.11 60.41 -0.51
CA LEU A 972 33.77 61.32 -1.41
C LEU A 972 32.78 61.61 -2.54
N VAL A 973 32.02 62.68 -2.39
CA VAL A 973 30.96 63.12 -3.32
C VAL A 973 31.54 63.37 -4.70
N SER A 974 32.73 63.96 -4.75
CA SER A 974 33.43 64.18 -6.00
C SER A 974 34.92 64.34 -5.75
N PHE A 975 35.73 63.92 -6.72
CA PHE A 975 37.13 64.29 -6.84
C PHE A 975 37.42 64.56 -8.30
N VAL A 976 37.90 65.77 -8.58
CA VAL A 976 38.09 66.28 -9.92
C VAL A 976 39.48 66.87 -10.00
N ALA A 977 40.24 66.49 -11.02
CA ALA A 977 41.48 67.13 -11.39
C ALA A 977 41.30 67.80 -12.77
N LYS A 978 41.68 69.07 -12.89
CA LYS A 978 41.61 69.84 -14.14
C LYS A 978 42.94 70.53 -14.40
N ASP A 979 43.28 70.72 -15.66
CA ASP A 979 44.38 71.57 -16.05
C ASP A 979 44.04 73.04 -15.73
N ALA A 980 45.03 73.78 -15.24
CA ALA A 980 44.95 75.20 -14.95
C ALA A 980 46.23 75.88 -15.47
N GLY A 981 46.44 75.81 -16.79
CA GLY A 981 47.66 76.30 -17.43
C GLY A 981 48.84 75.35 -17.23
N GLN A 982 49.84 75.77 -16.44
CA GLN A 982 51.01 74.93 -16.11
C GLN A 982 50.81 74.08 -14.85
N ASP A 983 49.71 74.30 -14.13
CA ASP A 983 49.39 73.64 -12.86
C ASP A 983 48.23 72.65 -13.06
N ALA A 984 48.08 71.66 -12.16
CA ALA A 984 46.84 70.90 -12.04
C ALA A 984 46.07 71.39 -10.80
N GLN A 985 44.81 71.74 -11.00
CA GLN A 985 43.90 72.07 -9.91
C GLN A 985 43.06 70.85 -9.55
N LEU A 986 43.14 70.46 -8.28
CA LEU A 986 42.41 69.34 -7.72
C LEU A 986 41.38 69.87 -6.72
N THR A 987 40.12 69.44 -6.88
CA THR A 987 39.03 69.78 -5.98
C THR A 987 38.26 68.54 -5.62
N TRP A 988 37.92 68.38 -4.34
CA TRP A 988 37.04 67.31 -3.89
C TRP A 988 36.09 67.78 -2.83
N ARG A 989 34.99 67.03 -2.68
CA ARG A 989 33.97 67.27 -1.67
C ARG A 989 33.70 65.98 -0.92
N THR A 990 33.66 66.05 0.40
CA THR A 990 33.15 64.98 1.27
C THR A 990 31.70 65.30 1.63
N ALA A 991 30.83 64.29 1.74
CA ALA A 991 29.48 64.47 2.30
C ALA A 991 29.52 64.57 3.82
N GLN A 992 30.40 63.76 4.42
CA GLN A 992 30.70 63.66 5.84
C GLN A 992 32.07 63.00 6.00
N GLU A 993 32.72 63.21 7.14
CA GLU A 993 33.99 62.61 7.52
C GLU A 993 33.85 61.96 8.90
N LEU A 994 34.49 60.81 9.09
CA LEU A 994 34.54 60.13 10.37
C LEU A 994 36.01 59.83 10.67
N HIS A 995 36.53 60.42 11.75
CA HIS A 995 37.93 60.27 12.16
C HIS A 995 38.95 60.61 11.06
N ASN A 996 38.61 61.43 10.06
CA ASN A 996 39.53 61.77 8.97
C ASN A 996 40.63 62.71 9.48
N ASP A 997 41.87 62.21 9.54
CA ASP A 997 43.00 63.02 9.95
C ASP A 997 43.46 63.95 8.83
N HIS A 998 43.66 63.41 7.62
CA HIS A 998 44.03 64.17 6.43
C HIS A 998 43.85 63.40 5.11
N PHE A 999 43.83 64.14 4.01
CA PHE A 999 43.97 63.60 2.65
C PHE A 999 45.40 63.79 2.16
N VAL A 1000 46.02 62.72 1.67
CA VAL A 1000 47.26 62.77 0.89
C VAL A 1000 46.88 62.80 -0.59
N VAL A 1001 47.28 63.86 -1.30
CA VAL A 1001 47.16 63.94 -2.75
C VAL A 1001 48.35 63.20 -3.35
N GLU A 1002 48.07 62.15 -4.12
CA GLU A 1002 49.09 61.37 -4.80
C GLU A 1002 49.03 61.58 -6.31
N ARG A 1003 50.21 61.70 -6.93
CA ARG A 1003 50.40 61.86 -8.38
C ARG A 1003 51.16 60.68 -8.97
N SER A 1004 50.78 60.28 -10.17
CA SER A 1004 51.52 59.36 -11.03
C SER A 1004 51.65 59.92 -12.45
N PHE A 1005 52.77 59.62 -13.10
CA PHE A 1005 53.01 59.94 -14.53
C PHE A 1005 52.86 58.71 -15.45
N ASP A 1006 52.74 57.50 -14.88
CA ASP A 1006 52.62 56.23 -15.60
C ASP A 1006 51.28 55.51 -15.31
N GLY A 1007 50.46 56.07 -14.42
CA GLY A 1007 49.20 55.49 -13.94
C GLY A 1007 49.37 54.31 -12.98
N LYS A 1008 50.60 53.95 -12.61
CA LYS A 1008 50.94 52.77 -11.78
C LYS A 1008 51.65 53.15 -10.49
N SER A 1009 52.65 54.01 -10.59
CA SER A 1009 53.52 54.43 -9.49
C SER A 1009 53.04 55.79 -8.97
N PHE A 1010 52.34 55.79 -7.83
CA PHE A 1010 51.83 57.01 -7.20
C PHE A 1010 52.78 57.50 -6.11
N SER A 1011 53.01 58.82 -6.07
CA SER A 1011 53.86 59.51 -5.10
C SER A 1011 53.09 60.65 -4.46
N ALA A 1012 53.25 60.85 -3.16
CA ALA A 1012 52.60 61.95 -2.46
C ALA A 1012 53.14 63.30 -2.95
N VAL A 1013 52.23 64.21 -3.33
CA VAL A 1013 52.57 65.56 -3.80
C VAL A 1013 52.07 66.66 -2.85
N GLY A 1014 51.20 66.31 -1.91
CA GLY A 1014 50.78 67.21 -0.84
C GLY A 1014 49.80 66.54 0.11
N GLN A 1015 49.51 67.23 1.21
CA GLN A 1015 48.52 66.80 2.19
C GLN A 1015 47.59 67.96 2.53
N VAL A 1016 46.31 67.66 2.75
CA VAL A 1016 45.30 68.62 3.18
C VAL A 1016 44.61 68.06 4.41
N LYS A 1017 44.64 68.81 5.51
CA LYS A 1017 44.06 68.39 6.79
C LYS A 1017 42.56 68.13 6.66
N GLY A 1018 42.10 67.00 7.19
CA GLY A 1018 40.68 66.64 7.28
C GLY A 1018 39.97 67.43 8.39
N GLN A 1019 38.66 67.32 8.49
CA GLN A 1019 37.88 67.92 9.59
C GLN A 1019 37.68 66.96 10.78
N GLY A 1020 38.38 65.82 10.83
CA GLY A 1020 38.17 64.80 11.86
C GLY A 1020 36.85 64.09 11.66
N THR A 1021 35.94 64.23 12.62
CA THR A 1021 34.57 63.71 12.52
C THR A 1021 33.61 64.87 12.29
N THR A 1022 33.01 64.96 11.10
CA THR A 1022 31.99 65.95 10.75
C THR A 1022 30.88 65.30 9.93
N THR A 1023 29.63 65.67 10.22
CA THR A 1023 28.45 65.28 9.43
C THR A 1023 28.09 66.34 8.37
N LEU A 1024 28.83 67.45 8.33
CA LEU A 1024 28.68 68.48 7.31
C LEU A 1024 29.60 68.20 6.13
N ALA A 1025 29.10 68.47 4.93
CA ALA A 1025 29.88 68.36 3.71
C ALA A 1025 31.00 69.40 3.66
N THR A 1026 32.21 68.97 3.32
CA THR A 1026 33.41 69.83 3.28
C THR A 1026 33.99 69.87 1.87
N ASP A 1027 34.28 71.07 1.37
CA ASP A 1027 34.99 71.27 0.12
C ASP A 1027 36.48 71.48 0.34
N TYR A 1028 37.27 70.83 -0.49
CA TYR A 1028 38.73 70.88 -0.45
C TYR A 1028 39.30 71.24 -1.81
N ARG A 1029 40.47 71.86 -1.78
CA ARG A 1029 41.24 72.17 -2.97
C ARG A 1029 42.74 71.98 -2.73
N PHE A 1030 43.42 71.52 -3.76
CA PHE A 1030 44.87 71.41 -3.82
C PHE A 1030 45.37 71.81 -5.21
N THR A 1031 46.56 72.39 -5.29
CA THR A 1031 47.16 72.80 -6.57
C THR A 1031 48.55 72.20 -6.68
N ASP A 1032 48.74 71.37 -7.71
CA ASP A 1032 50.05 70.83 -8.06
C ASP A 1032 50.72 71.76 -9.07
N ALA A 1033 51.52 72.69 -8.54
CA ALA A 1033 52.13 73.75 -9.33
C ALA A 1033 53.22 73.22 -10.29
N GLN A 1034 53.21 73.78 -11.49
CA GLN A 1034 54.16 73.55 -12.59
C GLN A 1034 54.26 72.08 -13.01
N VAL A 1035 53.20 71.29 -12.83
CA VAL A 1035 53.21 69.87 -13.20
C VAL A 1035 53.32 69.66 -14.71
N ALA A 1036 52.80 70.60 -15.52
CA ALA A 1036 52.95 70.57 -16.98
C ALA A 1036 54.43 70.62 -17.42
N ALA A 1037 55.31 71.23 -16.61
CA ALA A 1037 56.75 71.26 -16.85
C ALA A 1037 57.46 69.96 -16.42
N LYS A 1038 56.83 69.16 -15.56
CA LYS A 1038 57.38 67.90 -15.01
C LYS A 1038 57.02 66.67 -15.84
N ALA A 1039 55.93 66.71 -16.60
CA ALA A 1039 55.57 65.65 -17.54
C ALA A 1039 54.89 66.22 -18.80
N ALA A 1040 55.42 65.86 -19.97
CA ALA A 1040 54.79 66.18 -21.25
C ALA A 1040 53.71 65.12 -21.55
N GLY A 1041 52.48 65.34 -21.10
CA GLY A 1041 51.34 64.49 -21.43
C GLY A 1041 50.33 64.32 -20.29
N THR A 1042 49.85 63.10 -20.12
CA THR A 1042 48.84 62.73 -19.14
C THR A 1042 49.42 62.54 -17.74
N VAL A 1043 48.74 63.09 -16.74
CA VAL A 1043 49.07 63.01 -15.32
C VAL A 1043 47.88 62.45 -14.56
N TYR A 1044 48.14 61.51 -13.67
CA TYR A 1044 47.13 60.80 -12.88
C TYR A 1044 47.17 61.24 -11.43
N TYR A 1045 46.02 61.45 -10.82
CA TYR A 1045 45.88 61.84 -9.42
C TYR A 1045 44.92 60.93 -8.68
N ARG A 1046 45.19 60.63 -7.41
CA ARG A 1046 44.23 60.02 -6.49
C ARG A 1046 44.38 60.65 -5.11
N LEU A 1047 43.33 60.55 -4.31
CA LEU A 1047 43.37 60.88 -2.89
C LEU A 1047 43.60 59.60 -2.11
N LYS A 1048 44.50 59.65 -1.13
CA LYS A 1048 44.61 58.68 -0.06
C LYS A 1048 44.10 59.35 1.22
N GLN A 1049 42.94 58.96 1.70
CA GLN A 1049 42.44 59.39 2.99
C GLN A 1049 43.18 58.63 4.09
N VAL A 1050 43.51 59.32 5.18
CA VAL A 1050 44.15 58.75 6.37
C VAL A 1050 43.32 59.13 7.58
N ASP A 1051 42.80 58.14 8.29
CA ASP A 1051 42.02 58.33 9.51
C ASP A 1051 42.96 58.49 10.73
N THR A 1052 42.44 58.98 11.86
CA THR A 1052 43.24 59.26 13.07
C THR A 1052 43.87 58.02 13.71
N ASP A 1053 43.38 56.82 13.37
CA ASP A 1053 43.94 55.54 13.77
C ASP A 1053 45.00 54.99 12.79
N GLY A 1054 45.27 55.72 11.70
CA GLY A 1054 46.20 55.33 10.64
C GLY A 1054 45.60 54.48 9.53
N THR A 1055 44.30 54.17 9.58
CA THR A 1055 43.58 53.47 8.49
C THR A 1055 43.58 54.32 7.23
N THR A 1056 43.70 53.69 6.06
CA THR A 1056 43.79 54.43 4.79
C THR A 1056 42.86 53.88 3.73
N SER A 1057 42.22 54.78 2.97
CA SER A 1057 41.39 54.44 1.80
C SER A 1057 41.75 55.33 0.61
N PHE A 1058 41.44 54.88 -0.62
CA PHE A 1058 41.81 55.59 -1.84
C PHE A 1058 40.58 56.00 -2.67
N SER A 1059 40.64 57.16 -3.32
CA SER A 1059 39.67 57.57 -4.34
C SER A 1059 39.87 56.85 -5.66
N SER A 1060 38.93 57.03 -6.59
CA SER A 1060 39.19 56.79 -8.02
C SER A 1060 40.31 57.69 -8.53
N VAL A 1061 41.02 57.23 -9.56
CA VAL A 1061 42.08 57.99 -10.21
C VAL A 1061 41.47 58.99 -11.20
N GLN A 1062 41.88 60.26 -11.08
CA GLN A 1062 41.52 61.35 -11.99
C GLN A 1062 42.67 61.65 -12.94
N VAL A 1063 42.35 62.05 -14.16
CA VAL A 1063 43.30 62.18 -15.26
C VAL A 1063 43.30 63.61 -15.79
N VAL A 1064 44.48 64.22 -15.90
CA VAL A 1064 44.69 65.55 -16.49
C VAL A 1064 45.68 65.41 -17.64
N THR A 1065 45.40 65.99 -18.81
CA THR A 1065 46.31 65.94 -19.96
C THR A 1065 46.76 67.35 -20.33
N PHE A 1066 48.07 67.59 -20.32
CA PHE A 1066 48.65 68.87 -20.73
C PHE A 1066 49.04 68.85 -22.21
N VAL A 1067 48.56 69.84 -22.98
CA VAL A 1067 48.91 70.00 -24.40
C VAL A 1067 50.18 70.82 -24.53
N LYS A 1068 51.24 70.27 -25.15
CA LYS A 1068 52.51 70.96 -25.38
C LYS A 1068 52.38 71.97 -26.53
N ALA A 1069 52.65 73.26 -26.27
CA ALA A 1069 52.71 74.30 -27.30
C ALA A 1069 53.83 74.03 -28.34
N GLY A 1070 53.53 74.21 -29.63
CA GLY A 1070 54.42 73.88 -30.75
C GLY A 1070 55.66 74.77 -30.87
N THR A 1071 56.78 74.17 -31.25
CA THR A 1071 58.09 74.82 -31.39
C THR A 1071 58.26 75.48 -32.77
N THR A 1072 58.11 76.81 -32.82
CA THR A 1072 58.33 77.65 -34.02
C THR A 1072 59.65 78.44 -33.89
N ILE A 1073 60.28 78.74 -35.03
CA ILE A 1073 61.43 79.67 -35.13
C ILE A 1073 60.99 80.90 -35.92
N SER A 1074 61.51 82.07 -35.59
CA SER A 1074 61.21 83.33 -36.29
C SER A 1074 62.41 84.27 -36.27
N ALA A 1075 62.50 85.19 -37.23
CA ALA A 1075 63.53 86.23 -37.25
C ALA A 1075 62.90 87.60 -37.00
N THR A 1076 63.49 88.42 -36.13
CA THR A 1076 62.97 89.73 -35.74
C THR A 1076 64.09 90.79 -35.60
N PRO A 1077 63.89 92.04 -36.07
CA PRO A 1077 62.72 92.49 -36.82
C PRO A 1077 62.65 91.83 -38.20
N ASN A 1078 61.44 91.74 -38.75
CA ASN A 1078 61.18 91.28 -40.10
C ASN A 1078 59.96 92.03 -40.66
N PRO A 1079 60.12 92.93 -41.64
CA PRO A 1079 61.34 93.20 -42.40
C PRO A 1079 62.50 93.78 -41.58
N ALA A 1080 63.73 93.49 -41.98
CA ALA A 1080 64.97 93.92 -41.34
C ALA A 1080 65.70 94.96 -42.19
N SER A 1081 66.32 95.96 -41.55
CA SER A 1081 67.09 97.01 -42.23
C SER A 1081 68.60 96.83 -42.08
N SER A 1082 69.11 96.63 -40.86
CA SER A 1082 70.55 96.48 -40.58
C SER A 1082 70.94 95.23 -39.79
N HIS A 1083 70.02 94.68 -38.98
CA HIS A 1083 70.22 93.51 -38.13
C HIS A 1083 68.91 92.69 -38.05
N ALA A 1084 69.01 91.38 -37.82
CA ALA A 1084 67.86 90.53 -37.48
C ALA A 1084 68.31 89.43 -36.51
N ALA A 1085 67.51 89.14 -35.49
CA ALA A 1085 67.75 88.05 -34.55
C ALA A 1085 66.83 86.86 -34.85
N LEU A 1086 67.41 85.69 -35.11
CA LEU A 1086 66.72 84.42 -35.27
C LEU A 1086 66.45 83.81 -33.89
N ASN A 1087 65.18 83.80 -33.48
CA ASN A 1087 64.74 83.21 -32.22
C ASN A 1087 64.68 81.68 -32.33
N LEU A 1088 65.55 80.99 -31.57
CA LEU A 1088 65.56 79.54 -31.40
C LEU A 1088 65.12 79.12 -29.99
N GLY A 1089 64.51 80.03 -29.22
CA GLY A 1089 64.04 79.79 -27.85
C GLY A 1089 63.04 78.63 -27.73
N GLY A 1090 62.33 78.32 -28.81
CA GLY A 1090 61.46 77.16 -28.89
C GLY A 1090 62.18 75.83 -29.20
N LEU A 1091 63.48 75.83 -29.50
CA LEU A 1091 64.24 74.60 -29.74
C LEU A 1091 64.95 74.14 -28.46
N ALA A 1092 65.14 72.83 -28.31
CA ALA A 1092 65.86 72.27 -27.17
C ALA A 1092 67.32 72.76 -27.15
N ALA A 1093 67.94 72.81 -25.96
CA ALA A 1093 69.34 73.18 -25.83
C ALA A 1093 70.23 72.19 -26.62
N GLY A 1094 71.05 72.72 -27.52
CA GLY A 1094 71.91 71.93 -28.41
C GLY A 1094 72.40 72.76 -29.60
N SER A 1095 73.39 72.26 -30.32
CA SER A 1095 73.92 72.94 -31.52
C SER A 1095 73.05 72.64 -32.74
N TYR A 1096 72.70 73.68 -33.49
CA TYR A 1096 71.94 73.66 -34.73
C TYR A 1096 72.70 74.38 -35.83
N GLN A 1097 72.70 73.82 -37.04
CA GLN A 1097 73.20 74.50 -38.22
C GLN A 1097 72.12 75.44 -38.77
N VAL A 1098 72.47 76.71 -38.96
CA VAL A 1098 71.64 77.73 -39.60
C VAL A 1098 72.17 77.99 -41.00
N THR A 1099 71.31 77.91 -42.00
CA THR A 1099 71.60 78.29 -43.38
C THR A 1099 70.56 79.30 -43.85
N VAL A 1100 71.00 80.32 -44.58
CA VAL A 1100 70.12 81.35 -45.15
C VAL A 1100 70.37 81.46 -46.62
N ARG A 1101 69.31 81.39 -47.42
CA ARG A 1101 69.35 81.45 -48.89
C ARG A 1101 68.46 82.56 -49.40
N ASP A 1102 68.86 83.20 -50.50
CA ASP A 1102 67.98 84.13 -51.22
C ASP A 1102 66.89 83.37 -52.00
N VAL A 1103 65.94 84.08 -52.61
CA VAL A 1103 64.83 83.46 -53.38
C VAL A 1103 65.27 82.61 -54.57
N THR A 1104 66.50 82.76 -55.05
CA THR A 1104 67.06 81.91 -56.13
C THR A 1104 67.70 80.63 -55.60
N GLY A 1105 67.79 80.47 -54.28
CA GLY A 1105 68.39 79.32 -53.59
C GLY A 1105 69.89 79.48 -53.30
N ARG A 1106 70.50 80.61 -53.68
CA ARG A 1106 71.91 80.89 -53.42
C ARG A 1106 72.14 81.10 -51.92
N LEU A 1107 73.16 80.44 -51.36
CA LEU A 1107 73.53 80.54 -49.96
C LEU A 1107 74.13 81.92 -49.66
N VAL A 1108 73.55 82.62 -48.68
CA VAL A 1108 73.95 83.98 -48.27
C VAL A 1108 74.55 83.98 -46.87
N TYR A 1109 74.17 83.04 -46.01
CA TYR A 1109 74.80 82.82 -44.72
C TYR A 1109 74.74 81.36 -44.29
N GLN A 1110 75.80 80.90 -43.61
CA GLN A 1110 75.83 79.60 -42.95
C GLN A 1110 76.62 79.72 -41.64
N GLY A 1111 76.07 79.18 -40.55
CA GLY A 1111 76.69 79.18 -39.24
C GLY A 1111 76.08 78.15 -38.29
N SER A 1112 76.61 78.03 -37.08
CA SER A 1112 76.02 77.23 -36.00
C SER A 1112 75.39 78.15 -34.94
N ALA A 1113 74.28 77.72 -34.36
CA ALA A 1113 73.57 78.43 -33.29
C ALA A 1113 73.12 77.45 -32.19
N THR A 1114 72.92 77.94 -30.98
CA THR A 1114 72.48 77.12 -29.85
C THR A 1114 70.97 77.28 -29.63
N GLY A 1115 70.22 76.16 -29.59
CA GLY A 1115 68.79 76.16 -29.28
C GLY A 1115 68.53 76.67 -27.86
N GLY A 1116 67.39 77.34 -27.66
CA GLY A 1116 67.06 78.05 -26.42
C GLY A 1116 67.51 79.51 -26.39
N LEU A 1117 68.32 79.97 -27.36
CA LEU A 1117 68.82 81.35 -27.45
C LEU A 1117 68.42 82.02 -28.78
N ALA A 1118 68.55 83.34 -28.85
CA ALA A 1118 68.45 84.07 -30.11
C ALA A 1118 69.82 84.17 -30.78
N GLN A 1119 69.89 83.97 -32.10
CA GLN A 1119 71.10 84.09 -32.91
C GLN A 1119 71.01 85.34 -33.79
N GLU A 1120 71.98 86.24 -33.69
CA GLU A 1120 72.05 87.40 -34.58
C GLU A 1120 72.47 86.99 -36.00
N LEU A 1121 71.79 87.53 -37.01
CA LEU A 1121 72.08 87.37 -38.43
C LEU A 1121 72.67 88.68 -38.97
N PRO A 1122 73.82 88.63 -39.69
CA PRO A 1122 74.52 89.81 -40.19
C PRO A 1122 73.86 90.36 -41.47
N VAL A 1123 72.57 90.69 -41.41
CA VAL A 1123 71.74 91.02 -42.58
C VAL A 1123 72.08 92.36 -43.23
N GLY A 1124 72.80 93.25 -42.54
CA GLY A 1124 73.16 94.58 -43.04
C GLY A 1124 74.01 94.55 -44.32
N GLN A 1125 74.73 93.46 -44.59
CA GLN A 1125 75.52 93.27 -45.81
C GLN A 1125 74.77 92.54 -46.94
N TRP A 1126 73.52 92.13 -46.71
CA TRP A 1126 72.75 91.38 -47.68
C TRP A 1126 71.94 92.35 -48.57
N PRO A 1127 71.83 92.08 -49.90
CA PRO A 1127 70.94 92.84 -50.77
C PRO A 1127 69.48 92.84 -50.28
N ALA A 1128 68.72 93.90 -50.57
CA ALA A 1128 67.29 93.93 -50.31
C ALA A 1128 66.58 92.78 -51.04
N GLY A 1129 65.68 92.07 -50.35
CA GLY A 1129 65.00 90.89 -50.89
C GLY A 1129 64.48 89.93 -49.81
N LEU A 1130 63.82 88.85 -50.25
CA LEU A 1130 63.31 87.79 -49.38
C LEU A 1130 64.35 86.68 -49.21
N TYR A 1131 64.52 86.22 -47.97
CA TYR A 1131 65.44 85.17 -47.57
C TYR A 1131 64.69 84.05 -46.85
N LEU A 1132 65.13 82.81 -47.11
CA LEU A 1132 64.68 81.63 -46.39
C LEU A 1132 65.78 81.15 -45.45
N ILE A 1133 65.47 81.12 -44.16
CA ILE A 1133 66.31 80.61 -43.09
C ILE A 1133 65.91 79.16 -42.84
N GLN A 1134 66.87 78.26 -42.83
CA GLN A 1134 66.69 76.85 -42.46
C GLN A 1134 67.62 76.51 -41.30
N VAL A 1135 67.05 75.91 -40.25
CA VAL A 1135 67.75 75.48 -39.04
C VAL A 1135 67.64 73.96 -38.95
N ASN A 1136 68.78 73.28 -38.89
CA ASN A 1136 68.86 71.81 -38.87
C ASN A 1136 69.78 71.33 -37.74
N GLY A 1137 69.28 70.45 -36.89
CA GLY A 1137 70.04 69.88 -35.78
C GLY A 1137 69.14 69.13 -34.80
N GLN A 1138 69.70 68.24 -33.99
CA GLN A 1138 68.95 67.48 -32.97
C GLN A 1138 67.69 66.79 -33.55
N ALA A 1139 67.81 66.19 -34.74
CA ALA A 1139 66.73 65.54 -35.51
C ALA A 1139 65.54 66.45 -35.91
N VAL A 1140 65.71 67.78 -35.85
CA VAL A 1140 64.68 68.76 -36.23
C VAL A 1140 65.18 69.64 -37.38
N VAL A 1141 64.33 69.81 -38.40
CA VAL A 1141 64.49 70.81 -39.47
C VAL A 1141 63.36 71.82 -39.38
N LYS A 1142 63.69 73.12 -39.24
CA LYS A 1142 62.72 74.22 -39.23
C LYS A 1142 63.10 75.28 -40.25
N THR A 1143 62.11 76.00 -40.76
CA THR A 1143 62.32 77.09 -41.70
C THR A 1143 61.58 78.35 -41.28
N ALA A 1144 62.20 79.52 -41.46
CA ALA A 1144 61.59 80.83 -41.29
C ALA A 1144 61.89 81.73 -42.50
N ARG A 1145 61.04 82.72 -42.74
CA ARG A 1145 61.25 83.74 -43.77
C ARG A 1145 61.77 85.02 -43.12
N LEU A 1146 62.62 85.74 -43.85
CA LEU A 1146 63.14 87.05 -43.47
C LEU A 1146 63.15 87.96 -44.71
N ILE A 1147 62.56 89.14 -44.61
CA ILE A 1147 62.60 90.18 -45.64
C ILE A 1147 63.67 91.19 -45.23
N LYS A 1148 64.62 91.48 -46.12
CA LYS A 1148 65.58 92.59 -46.00
C LYS A 1148 65.08 93.73 -46.87
N GLU A 1149 64.89 94.91 -46.29
CA GLU A 1149 64.53 96.14 -47.01
C GLU A 1149 65.75 96.92 -47.51
#